data_AF-A0A928D9Z3-F1
#
_entry.id   AF-A0A928D9Z3-F1
#
_cell.length_a   1.000
_cell.length_b   1.000
_cell.length_c   1.000
_cell.angle_alpha   90.00
_cell.angle_beta   90.00
_cell.angle_gamma   90.00
#
_symmetry.space_group_name_H-M   'P 1'
#
loop_
_entity.id
_entity.type
_entity.pdbx_description
1 polymer ?
#
loop_
_entity_poly.entity_id
_entity_poly.type
_entity_poly.pdbx_seq_one_letter_code
_entity_poly.pdbx_strand_id
1 'polypeptide(L)'
;YPDKWAKANPDKIETAFFRNPDGHLYFNANGHSGNYFDVTNLEFADALVESCRRFYGSGGKDKQGVDYNDGSYITFGQCDMDVKLEEMRGKPVVKELGLIADENIAGGPDGWFSDIYARFYKYLGERIKKEFPGKKLVVMPYSKYVMPPFQEKYNPPDNVEVGVCLSLAPRFFRNSKVNSYCRTVLGGWKKALGGRPVQQLWTYNSGNNSFVHAIATEEMGPFILGMGDDLGDVEVFHEFGLFPAPRGAKGKTCINFYYSTYAGMRAFWNPAFDFEAAIEEHWTPFYGAVAGRHLKEVHRILRESYFKYACTSKSYRKNPLYPVVVLDALEKELDAAEKATLADSVERRRFNVFAKCLRIELKSQRGRHLYTTPLINVPFYNSEWAEVKAVPLMNPDGSRDRLPVKPDFRLAWDEKGLYGRMVADGEIATDEKDMWRGNVVELFISPGGEKAVNHQICLTPLKQSFSMRREYKPFIRPGDNTWKCVGMTIDSKLEANRWTLDFFIPFSGIGCTTPKAGESWDFCFVYDKGPTSLASSCMNLRNNHDIERYGRIRFVDAEPLKVLMIGNSFSICNLREMPQIAKSMGKRLDLASLYIGGCSLERHWRNVAAAETNATIRPYRFDRTADGRKVVENGAANIPDALIMDKWDVVTIQQCSHFSWRPETYHPFGDSLVAKIRALAPQAKIVVQETWSYPPWDRRLKDFGFDQKEMYSRLHASYAAFAKQYGLEVIPVGTAAEIVPERNRMFTAPDFHFNGEGEYLQGLVFAAHLFGVDVTKCPYVPANMDAARAGELKSAAMSAVRGK
;
A
#
# COMPACT_ATOMS: atom_id res chain seq x y z
N TYR A 1 21.47 15.33 -28.10
CA TYR A 1 21.28 15.53 -26.64
C TYR A 1 20.75 16.93 -26.38
N PRO A 2 19.54 17.10 -25.79
CA PRO A 2 18.91 18.42 -25.67
C PRO A 2 19.64 19.40 -24.77
N ASP A 3 20.14 18.95 -23.62
CA ASP A 3 20.90 19.79 -22.68
C ASP A 3 22.20 20.31 -23.31
N LYS A 4 22.92 19.45 -24.03
CA LYS A 4 24.14 19.84 -24.77
C LYS A 4 23.83 20.75 -25.96
N TRP A 5 22.76 20.45 -26.69
CA TRP A 5 22.33 21.25 -27.83
C TRP A 5 21.90 22.66 -27.39
N ALA A 6 21.13 22.76 -26.31
CA ALA A 6 20.68 24.03 -25.73
C ALA A 6 21.86 24.88 -25.22
N LYS A 7 22.87 24.26 -24.60
CA LYS A 7 24.10 24.96 -24.20
C LYS A 7 24.86 25.58 -25.38
N ALA A 8 24.81 24.93 -26.54
CA ALA A 8 25.44 25.44 -27.77
C ALA A 8 24.56 26.45 -28.53
N ASN A 9 23.26 26.52 -28.24
CA ASN A 9 22.28 27.37 -28.91
C ASN A 9 21.33 28.05 -27.89
N PRO A 10 21.86 28.85 -26.94
CA PRO A 10 21.06 29.41 -25.84
C PRO A 10 19.96 30.37 -26.31
N ASP A 11 20.17 31.05 -27.44
CA ASP A 11 19.24 31.95 -28.11
C ASP A 11 18.06 31.24 -28.76
N LYS A 12 18.13 29.91 -28.91
CA LYS A 12 17.12 29.10 -29.61
C LYS A 12 16.30 28.21 -28.69
N ILE A 13 16.46 28.33 -27.37
CA ILE A 13 15.73 27.51 -26.40
C ILE A 13 14.22 27.69 -26.54
N GLU A 14 13.76 28.93 -26.66
CA GLU A 14 12.34 29.26 -26.80
C GLU A 14 11.69 28.70 -28.06
N THR A 15 12.44 28.64 -29.16
CA THR A 15 11.97 28.12 -30.45
C THR A 15 12.11 26.60 -30.58
N ALA A 16 13.10 26.00 -29.90
CA ALA A 16 13.43 24.59 -30.02
C ALA A 16 12.67 23.67 -29.06
N PHE A 17 12.17 24.18 -27.94
CA PHE A 17 11.50 23.36 -26.92
C PHE A 17 10.01 23.61 -26.85
N PHE A 18 9.24 22.55 -26.60
CA PHE A 18 7.79 22.61 -26.64
C PHE A 18 7.24 23.43 -25.47
N ARG A 19 6.44 24.44 -25.81
CA ARG A 19 5.62 25.20 -24.85
C ARG A 19 4.17 24.76 -24.93
N ASN A 20 3.58 24.33 -23.82
CA ASN A 20 2.16 23.96 -23.77
C ASN A 20 1.23 25.19 -23.72
N PRO A 21 -0.09 25.01 -23.88
CA PRO A 21 -1.05 26.12 -23.84
C PRO A 21 -1.08 26.90 -22.51
N ASP A 22 -0.69 26.27 -21.39
CA ASP A 22 -0.62 26.90 -20.07
C ASP A 22 0.68 27.72 -19.88
N GLY A 23 1.54 27.79 -20.90
CA GLY A 23 2.77 28.54 -20.89
C GLY A 23 3.98 27.80 -20.29
N HIS A 24 3.86 26.52 -19.93
CA HIS A 24 5.00 25.72 -19.46
C HIS A 24 5.91 25.31 -20.63
N LEU A 25 7.20 25.62 -20.51
CA LEU A 25 8.24 25.20 -21.46
C LEU A 25 8.88 23.89 -20.98
N TYR A 26 8.87 22.88 -21.83
CA TYR A 26 9.49 21.58 -21.58
C TYR A 26 11.00 21.66 -21.85
N PHE A 27 11.72 22.37 -20.97
CA PHE A 27 13.18 22.50 -20.99
C PHE A 27 13.78 22.34 -19.59
N ASN A 28 14.84 21.54 -19.49
CA ASN A 28 15.63 21.33 -18.30
C ASN A 28 17.13 21.46 -18.63
N ALA A 29 17.75 22.54 -18.15
CA ALA A 29 19.17 22.81 -18.35
C ALA A 29 20.10 21.84 -17.61
N ASN A 30 19.60 21.15 -16.58
CA ASN A 30 20.39 20.37 -15.63
C ASN A 30 20.39 18.87 -15.92
N GLY A 31 19.66 18.40 -16.92
CA GLY A 31 19.60 16.98 -17.23
C GLY A 31 18.86 16.67 -18.53
N HIS A 32 19.00 15.43 -19.00
CA HIS A 32 18.34 14.96 -20.22
C HIS A 32 16.81 14.93 -20.08
N SER A 33 16.31 14.38 -18.96
CA SER A 33 14.87 14.31 -18.65
C SER A 33 14.26 15.68 -18.38
N GLY A 34 12.99 15.88 -18.74
CA GLY A 34 12.31 17.18 -18.63
C GLY A 34 12.36 18.03 -19.89
N ASN A 35 13.03 17.55 -20.94
CA ASN A 35 13.19 18.22 -22.22
C ASN A 35 12.24 17.61 -23.27
N TYR A 36 11.62 18.45 -24.10
CA TYR A 36 10.89 18.00 -25.29
C TYR A 36 11.12 18.98 -26.44
N PHE A 37 11.69 18.51 -27.55
CA PHE A 37 11.87 19.40 -28.71
C PHE A 37 10.53 19.68 -29.39
N ASP A 38 10.29 20.93 -29.78
CA ASP A 38 9.07 21.34 -30.47
C ASP A 38 9.15 21.01 -31.97
N VAL A 39 8.88 19.75 -32.31
CA VAL A 39 8.81 19.30 -33.71
C VAL A 39 7.62 19.90 -34.49
N THR A 40 6.72 20.65 -33.83
CA THR A 40 5.67 21.40 -34.54
C THR A 40 6.23 22.67 -35.19
N ASN A 41 7.31 23.22 -34.62
CA ASN A 41 8.01 24.40 -35.13
C ASN A 41 9.15 24.00 -36.08
N LEU A 42 9.03 24.37 -37.36
CA LEU A 42 10.05 24.02 -38.36
C LEU A 42 11.34 24.86 -38.24
N GLU A 43 11.31 25.99 -37.54
CA GLU A 43 12.54 26.76 -37.25
C GLU A 43 13.54 25.94 -36.41
N PHE A 44 13.04 24.98 -35.62
CA PHE A 44 13.90 24.04 -34.91
C PHE A 44 14.69 23.14 -35.88
N ALA A 45 14.07 22.67 -36.97
CA ALA A 45 14.77 21.89 -37.99
C ALA A 45 15.92 22.70 -38.62
N ASP A 46 15.70 23.99 -38.84
CA ASP A 46 16.73 24.89 -39.37
C ASP A 46 17.89 25.07 -38.38
N ALA A 47 17.59 25.15 -37.09
CA ALA A 47 18.60 25.21 -36.04
C ALA A 47 19.43 23.92 -35.95
N LEU A 48 18.81 22.75 -36.18
CA LEU A 48 19.53 21.47 -36.30
C LEU A 48 20.46 21.43 -37.51
N VAL A 49 20.00 21.94 -38.67
CA VAL A 49 20.81 22.02 -39.89
C VAL A 49 22.02 22.93 -39.69
N GLU A 50 21.86 24.05 -38.98
CA GLU A 50 22.97 24.94 -38.63
C GLU A 50 24.00 24.25 -37.72
N SER A 51 23.52 23.47 -36.74
CA SER A 51 24.39 22.65 -35.88
C SER A 51 25.15 21.60 -36.70
N CYS A 52 24.49 20.97 -37.68
CA CYS A 52 25.14 20.04 -38.61
C CYS A 52 26.19 20.75 -39.49
N ARG A 53 25.94 21.99 -39.93
CA ARG A 53 26.90 22.76 -40.73
C ARG A 53 28.18 23.02 -39.95
N ARG A 54 28.08 23.35 -38.67
CA ARG A 54 29.25 23.52 -37.78
C ARG A 54 29.97 22.20 -37.53
N PHE A 55 29.23 21.12 -37.27
CA PHE A 55 29.80 19.79 -37.11
C PHE A 55 30.62 19.37 -38.34
N TYR A 56 30.04 19.43 -39.54
CA TYR A 56 30.74 19.03 -40.76
C TYR A 56 31.83 20.02 -41.17
N GLY A 57 31.60 21.32 -41.01
CA GLY A 57 32.60 22.36 -41.30
C GLY A 57 33.84 22.28 -40.41
N SER A 58 33.70 21.72 -39.20
CA SER A 58 34.82 21.49 -38.27
C SER A 58 35.47 20.11 -38.40
N GLY A 59 35.04 19.27 -39.36
CA GLY A 59 35.49 17.89 -39.49
C GLY A 59 35.08 17.00 -38.31
N GLY A 60 33.92 17.26 -37.70
CA GLY A 60 33.35 16.50 -36.59
C GLY A 60 33.85 16.91 -35.19
N LYS A 61 34.64 17.98 -35.10
CA LYS A 61 35.18 18.47 -33.81
C LYS A 61 34.15 19.24 -33.01
N ASP A 62 33.30 20.01 -33.68
CA ASP A 62 32.26 20.83 -33.06
C ASP A 62 30.93 20.06 -32.97
N LYS A 63 30.74 19.31 -31.88
CA LYS A 63 29.65 18.34 -31.75
C LYS A 63 28.28 18.94 -31.48
N GLN A 64 28.19 20.07 -30.77
CA GLN A 64 26.96 20.82 -30.47
C GLN A 64 25.66 20.00 -30.20
N GLY A 65 25.76 18.86 -29.53
CA GLY A 65 24.61 17.99 -29.26
C GLY A 65 24.14 17.11 -30.42
N VAL A 66 24.83 17.12 -31.58
CA VAL A 66 24.70 16.22 -32.74
C VAL A 66 25.81 15.16 -32.80
N ASP A 67 26.24 14.67 -31.62
CA ASP A 67 27.41 13.81 -31.42
C ASP A 67 27.44 12.47 -32.19
N TYR A 68 26.30 12.03 -32.74
CA TYR A 68 26.13 10.73 -33.41
C TYR A 68 26.14 10.80 -34.94
N ASN A 69 26.38 11.97 -35.51
CA ASN A 69 26.48 12.14 -36.96
C ASN A 69 27.82 11.64 -37.50
N ASP A 70 27.85 11.14 -38.74
CA ASP A 70 29.07 10.62 -39.38
C ASP A 70 29.21 11.06 -40.86
N GLY A 71 30.13 10.43 -41.59
CA GLY A 71 30.39 10.73 -43.00
C GLY A 71 29.17 10.55 -43.92
N SER A 72 28.22 9.70 -43.55
CA SER A 72 27.12 9.21 -44.39
C SER A 72 25.74 9.56 -43.84
N TYR A 73 25.59 9.69 -42.52
CA TYR A 73 24.31 9.81 -41.84
C TYR A 73 24.23 11.01 -40.90
N ILE A 74 23.06 11.63 -40.88
CA ILE A 74 22.61 12.56 -39.85
C ILE A 74 21.49 11.88 -39.09
N THR A 75 21.57 11.84 -37.76
CA THR A 75 20.57 11.16 -36.93
C THR A 75 19.68 12.18 -36.23
N PHE A 76 18.39 11.86 -36.13
CA PHE A 76 17.45 12.61 -35.30
C PHE A 76 16.56 11.66 -34.50
N GLY A 77 16.56 11.88 -33.19
CA GLY A 77 15.66 11.22 -32.24
C GLY A 77 15.11 12.23 -31.25
N GLN A 78 13.86 12.03 -30.83
CA GLN A 78 13.21 12.91 -29.86
C GLN A 78 13.74 12.69 -28.44
N CYS A 79 13.66 13.70 -27.60
CA CYS A 79 13.84 13.56 -26.15
C CYS A 79 12.48 13.38 -25.45
N ASP A 80 12.41 12.35 -24.61
CA ASP A 80 11.17 11.90 -23.98
C ASP A 80 10.68 12.82 -22.87
N MET A 81 9.54 13.45 -23.15
CA MET A 81 8.53 13.81 -22.15
C MET A 81 7.15 13.45 -22.67
N ASP A 82 6.26 13.03 -21.77
CA ASP A 82 4.89 12.62 -22.04
C ASP A 82 3.98 13.81 -22.40
N VAL A 83 4.30 14.57 -23.45
CA VAL A 83 3.41 15.63 -23.96
C VAL A 83 2.04 14.99 -24.23
N LYS A 84 1.02 15.55 -23.58
CA LYS A 84 -0.34 15.01 -23.64
C LYS A 84 -0.93 15.26 -25.02
N LEU A 85 -1.85 14.37 -25.41
CA LEU A 85 -2.59 14.52 -26.66
C LEU A 85 -3.27 15.89 -26.74
N GLU A 86 -3.91 16.32 -25.64
CA GLU A 86 -4.66 17.56 -25.56
C GLU A 86 -3.75 18.79 -25.64
N GLU A 87 -2.57 18.74 -25.01
CA GLU A 87 -1.58 19.82 -25.07
C GLU A 87 -1.05 19.99 -26.49
N MET A 88 -0.73 18.89 -27.18
CA MET A 88 -0.30 18.90 -28.58
C MET A 88 -1.42 19.36 -29.52
N ARG A 89 -2.64 18.80 -29.35
CA ARG A 89 -3.83 19.19 -30.12
C ARG A 89 -4.21 20.65 -29.90
N GLY A 90 -3.80 21.25 -28.78
CA GLY A 90 -3.99 22.65 -28.44
C GLY A 90 -3.19 23.63 -29.31
N LYS A 91 -2.04 23.19 -29.87
CA LYS A 91 -1.13 24.03 -30.66
C LYS A 91 -1.82 24.60 -31.91
N PRO A 92 -1.71 25.92 -32.19
CA PRO A 92 -2.32 26.53 -33.38
C PRO A 92 -1.95 25.83 -34.68
N VAL A 93 -0.66 25.58 -34.92
CA VAL A 93 -0.17 24.92 -36.14
C VAL A 93 -0.70 23.49 -36.31
N VAL A 94 -0.88 22.77 -35.21
CA VAL A 94 -1.43 21.40 -35.23
C VAL A 94 -2.89 21.42 -35.65
N LYS A 95 -3.67 22.39 -35.15
CA LYS A 95 -5.08 22.57 -35.52
C LYS A 95 -5.23 23.05 -36.96
N GLU A 96 -4.50 24.10 -37.33
CA GLU A 96 -4.59 24.75 -38.64
C GLU A 96 -4.26 23.78 -39.78
N LEU A 97 -3.23 22.95 -39.59
CA LEU A 97 -2.77 22.01 -40.61
C LEU A 97 -3.44 20.63 -40.49
N GLY A 98 -4.28 20.41 -39.47
CA GLY A 98 -4.94 19.13 -39.22
C GLY A 98 -3.93 17.97 -39.00
N LEU A 99 -2.88 18.20 -38.20
CA LEU A 99 -1.81 17.21 -37.99
C LEU A 99 -2.17 16.09 -37.00
N ILE A 100 -3.36 16.18 -36.39
CA ILE A 100 -3.98 15.10 -35.61
C ILE A 100 -5.41 14.97 -36.13
N ALA A 101 -5.56 14.21 -37.21
CA ALA A 101 -6.82 13.88 -37.85
C ALA A 101 -7.49 12.66 -37.17
N ASP A 102 -8.71 12.35 -37.60
CA ASP A 102 -9.50 11.24 -37.06
C ASP A 102 -8.78 9.89 -37.25
N GLU A 103 -8.01 9.74 -38.33
CA GLU A 103 -7.19 8.56 -38.59
C GLU A 103 -6.06 8.41 -37.56
N ASN A 104 -5.43 9.51 -37.14
CA ASN A 104 -4.41 9.46 -36.06
C ASN A 104 -5.05 9.01 -34.75
N ILE A 105 -6.25 9.51 -34.43
CA ILE A 105 -6.99 9.13 -33.23
C ILE A 105 -7.40 7.65 -33.29
N ALA A 106 -7.89 7.19 -34.44
CA ALA A 106 -8.26 5.80 -34.68
C ALA A 106 -7.05 4.84 -34.61
N GLY A 107 -5.86 5.31 -35.01
CA GLY A 107 -4.58 4.60 -34.85
C GLY A 107 -4.16 4.37 -33.40
N GLY A 108 -4.83 5.01 -32.44
CA GLY A 108 -4.56 4.86 -31.02
C GLY A 108 -3.29 5.59 -30.56
N PRO A 109 -2.87 5.38 -29.30
CA PRO A 109 -1.77 6.12 -28.67
C PRO A 109 -0.49 6.16 -29.49
N ASP A 110 -0.15 5.07 -30.18
CA ASP A 110 1.07 4.93 -30.97
C ASP A 110 1.06 5.73 -32.29
N GLY A 111 -0.12 6.22 -32.70
CA GLY A 111 -0.32 6.95 -33.95
C GLY A 111 -0.65 8.42 -33.81
N TRP A 112 -0.94 8.89 -32.58
CA TRP A 112 -1.46 10.23 -32.31
C TRP A 112 -0.63 11.36 -32.90
N PHE A 113 0.71 11.25 -32.91
CA PHE A 113 1.60 12.32 -33.36
C PHE A 113 2.27 12.02 -34.71
N SER A 114 1.89 10.94 -35.40
CA SER A 114 2.60 10.45 -36.59
C SER A 114 2.74 11.50 -37.70
N ASP A 115 1.66 12.23 -38.02
CA ASP A 115 1.71 13.26 -39.08
C ASP A 115 2.50 14.51 -38.67
N ILE A 116 2.54 14.84 -37.37
CA ILE A 116 3.38 15.92 -36.83
C ILE A 116 4.86 15.59 -37.10
N TYR A 117 5.28 14.38 -36.71
CA TYR A 117 6.66 13.94 -36.89
C TYR A 117 6.99 13.74 -38.37
N ALA A 118 6.10 13.17 -39.17
CA ALA A 118 6.31 13.00 -40.60
C ALA A 118 6.48 14.34 -41.32
N ARG A 119 5.68 15.36 -40.97
CA ARG A 119 5.87 16.74 -41.48
C ARG A 119 7.25 17.27 -41.15
N PHE A 120 7.70 17.09 -39.90
CA PHE A 120 9.02 17.52 -39.46
C PHE A 120 10.15 16.77 -40.19
N TYR A 121 10.05 15.43 -40.29
CA TYR A 121 11.03 14.59 -40.98
C TYR A 121 11.13 14.91 -42.46
N LYS A 122 9.99 15.17 -43.12
CA LYS A 122 9.97 15.60 -44.52
C LYS A 122 10.76 16.89 -44.69
N TYR A 123 10.45 17.91 -43.90
CA TYR A 123 11.11 19.21 -43.98
C TYR A 123 12.61 19.11 -43.67
N LEU A 124 12.98 18.45 -42.57
CA LEU A 124 14.39 18.26 -42.20
C LEU A 124 15.15 17.45 -43.26
N GLY A 125 14.52 16.41 -43.83
CA GLY A 125 15.07 15.60 -44.91
C GLY A 125 15.35 16.42 -46.17
N GLU A 126 14.41 17.26 -46.60
CA GLU A 126 14.58 18.17 -47.74
C GLU A 126 15.71 19.17 -47.50
N ARG A 127 15.79 19.75 -46.28
CA ARG A 127 16.89 20.64 -45.90
C ARG A 127 18.24 19.93 -45.94
N ILE A 128 18.33 18.72 -45.38
CA ILE A 128 19.57 17.92 -45.39
C ILE A 128 19.98 17.57 -46.80
N LYS A 129 19.04 17.16 -47.66
CA LYS A 129 19.31 16.83 -49.07
C LYS A 129 19.94 18.00 -49.81
N LYS A 130 19.45 19.21 -49.53
CA LYS A 130 19.95 20.45 -50.14
C LYS A 130 21.32 20.87 -49.59
N GLU A 131 21.50 20.84 -48.27
CA GLU A 131 22.65 21.44 -47.58
C GLU A 131 23.83 20.47 -47.46
N PHE A 132 23.55 19.16 -47.46
CA PHE A 132 24.56 18.10 -47.34
C PHE A 132 24.32 17.00 -48.39
N PRO A 133 24.56 17.28 -49.69
CA PRO A 133 24.35 16.30 -50.75
C PRO A 133 25.07 14.98 -50.48
N GLY A 134 24.36 13.86 -50.70
CA GLY A 134 24.87 12.51 -50.46
C GLY A 134 24.69 11.99 -49.03
N LYS A 135 24.29 12.83 -48.06
CA LYS A 135 23.97 12.38 -46.70
C LYS A 135 22.51 11.93 -46.57
N LYS A 136 22.29 10.92 -45.74
CA LYS A 136 20.95 10.43 -45.37
C LYS A 136 20.56 10.93 -43.98
N LEU A 137 19.27 11.17 -43.79
CA LEU A 137 18.67 11.44 -42.48
C LEU A 137 18.09 10.14 -41.91
N VAL A 138 18.53 9.73 -40.74
CA VAL A 138 18.00 8.57 -40.02
C VAL A 138 17.12 9.06 -38.87
N VAL A 139 15.86 8.66 -38.85
CA VAL A 139 14.88 9.05 -37.82
C VAL A 139 14.36 7.85 -37.05
N MET A 140 14.04 8.02 -35.76
CA MET A 140 13.56 6.93 -34.90
C MET A 140 12.11 7.15 -34.43
N PRO A 141 11.08 6.68 -35.17
CA PRO A 141 9.71 6.54 -34.69
C PRO A 141 9.59 5.63 -33.47
N TYR A 142 9.09 6.17 -32.36
CA TYR A 142 8.81 5.43 -31.14
C TYR A 142 7.68 6.08 -30.32
N SER A 143 7.12 5.36 -29.34
CA SER A 143 6.02 5.86 -28.49
C SER A 143 4.79 6.36 -29.31
N LYS A 144 4.36 7.62 -29.12
CA LYS A 144 3.12 8.18 -29.69
C LYS A 144 3.12 8.46 -31.20
N TYR A 145 4.21 8.12 -31.88
CA TYR A 145 4.42 8.32 -33.32
C TYR A 145 5.17 7.14 -33.95
N VAL A 146 4.99 5.92 -33.41
CA VAL A 146 5.51 4.68 -34.02
C VAL A 146 4.86 4.44 -35.38
N MET A 147 3.56 4.75 -35.50
CA MET A 147 2.83 4.54 -36.75
C MET A 147 3.38 5.45 -37.87
N PRO A 148 3.29 5.01 -39.13
CA PRO A 148 3.61 5.86 -40.29
C PRO A 148 2.68 7.08 -40.37
N PRO A 149 3.01 8.09 -41.20
CA PRO A 149 2.06 9.14 -41.54
C PRO A 149 0.76 8.58 -42.11
N PHE A 150 -0.35 9.16 -41.69
CA PHE A 150 -1.67 8.88 -42.24
C PHE A 150 -1.95 9.79 -43.45
N GLN A 151 -1.28 10.94 -43.54
CA GLN A 151 -1.41 11.89 -44.64
C GLN A 151 -0.21 11.78 -45.61
N GLU A 152 -0.46 11.26 -46.82
CA GLU A 152 0.59 10.98 -47.82
C GLU A 152 1.43 12.21 -48.23
N LYS A 153 0.86 13.43 -48.11
CA LYS A 153 1.60 14.68 -48.36
C LYS A 153 2.81 14.87 -47.43
N TYR A 154 2.85 14.20 -46.27
CA TYR A 154 3.95 14.24 -45.32
C TYR A 154 4.91 13.06 -45.42
N ASN A 155 4.80 12.24 -46.46
CA ASN A 155 5.74 11.16 -46.73
C ASN A 155 7.18 11.70 -46.82
N PRO A 156 8.18 11.06 -46.16
CA PRO A 156 9.56 11.52 -46.17
C PRO A 156 10.21 11.42 -47.57
N PRO A 157 11.19 12.29 -47.89
CA PRO A 157 11.95 12.18 -49.14
C PRO A 157 12.88 10.95 -49.17
N ASP A 158 13.45 10.69 -50.34
CA ASP A 158 14.31 9.54 -50.65
C ASP A 158 15.61 9.45 -49.82
N ASN A 159 16.07 10.55 -49.24
CA ASN A 159 17.23 10.59 -48.36
C ASN A 159 16.90 10.33 -46.89
N VAL A 160 15.63 10.08 -46.54
CA VAL A 160 15.23 9.71 -45.17
C VAL A 160 15.12 8.21 -45.03
N GLU A 161 15.77 7.67 -44.00
CA GLU A 161 15.69 6.30 -43.54
C GLU A 161 15.06 6.27 -42.15
N VAL A 162 14.33 5.20 -41.85
CA VAL A 162 13.54 5.08 -40.63
C VAL A 162 14.03 3.90 -39.80
N GLY A 163 14.23 4.15 -38.51
CA GLY A 163 14.43 3.16 -37.48
C GLY A 163 13.18 3.01 -36.62
N VAL A 164 12.53 1.85 -36.64
CA VAL A 164 11.25 1.69 -35.94
C VAL A 164 11.46 1.00 -34.59
N CYS A 165 10.91 1.60 -33.53
CA CYS A 165 10.91 1.00 -32.20
C CYS A 165 9.69 0.11 -31.98
N LEU A 166 9.93 -1.21 -32.00
CA LEU A 166 8.91 -2.23 -31.83
C LEU A 166 8.99 -2.82 -30.42
N SER A 167 8.34 -2.15 -29.46
CA SER A 167 8.37 -2.49 -28.03
C SER A 167 8.03 -3.95 -27.66
N LEU A 168 7.35 -4.68 -28.55
CA LEU A 168 6.87 -6.05 -28.31
C LEU A 168 7.62 -7.12 -29.12
N ALA A 169 8.49 -6.72 -30.04
CA ALA A 169 9.29 -7.63 -30.85
C ALA A 169 10.71 -7.79 -30.28
N PRO A 170 11.36 -8.96 -30.44
CA PRO A 170 10.79 -10.23 -30.92
C PRO A 170 9.91 -10.94 -29.88
N ARG A 171 9.94 -10.50 -28.60
CA ARG A 171 9.44 -11.24 -27.44
C ARG A 171 8.01 -11.78 -27.51
N PHE A 172 7.12 -11.18 -28.28
CA PHE A 172 5.75 -11.67 -28.46
C PHE A 172 5.32 -11.69 -29.92
N PHE A 173 6.25 -11.68 -30.87
CA PHE A 173 5.92 -11.52 -32.29
C PHE A 173 5.05 -12.66 -32.86
N ARG A 174 5.05 -13.83 -32.20
CA ARG A 174 4.18 -14.98 -32.53
C ARG A 174 2.73 -14.81 -32.06
N ASN A 175 2.45 -13.85 -31.19
CA ASN A 175 1.09 -13.45 -30.88
C ASN A 175 0.47 -12.79 -32.13
N SER A 176 -0.70 -13.23 -32.56
CA SER A 176 -1.32 -12.74 -33.81
C SER A 176 -1.55 -11.23 -33.82
N LYS A 177 -1.91 -10.61 -32.68
CA LYS A 177 -2.10 -9.16 -32.58
C LYS A 177 -0.78 -8.41 -32.68
N VAL A 178 0.26 -8.92 -32.04
CA VAL A 178 1.60 -8.31 -32.10
C VAL A 178 2.19 -8.46 -33.50
N ASN A 179 2.05 -9.63 -34.12
CA ASN A 179 2.47 -9.87 -35.50
C ASN A 179 1.79 -8.88 -36.45
N SER A 180 0.46 -8.79 -36.36
CA SER A 180 -0.34 -7.86 -37.16
C SER A 180 0.12 -6.42 -36.96
N TYR A 181 0.34 -6.01 -35.71
CA TYR A 181 0.86 -4.68 -35.40
C TYR A 181 2.22 -4.42 -36.04
N CYS A 182 3.19 -5.33 -35.89
CA CYS A 182 4.52 -5.18 -36.50
C CYS A 182 4.42 -5.04 -38.03
N ARG A 183 3.61 -5.87 -38.69
CA ARG A 183 3.38 -5.78 -40.14
C ARG A 183 2.72 -4.47 -40.54
N THR A 184 1.70 -4.02 -39.80
CA THR A 184 1.04 -2.74 -40.06
C THR A 184 2.01 -1.58 -39.96
N VAL A 185 2.86 -1.56 -38.94
CA VAL A 185 3.86 -0.49 -38.75
C VAL A 185 4.91 -0.53 -39.85
N LEU A 186 5.58 -1.67 -40.06
CA LEU A 186 6.70 -1.76 -40.99
C LEU A 186 6.27 -1.61 -42.44
N GLY A 187 5.22 -2.32 -42.87
CA GLY A 187 4.67 -2.20 -44.23
C GLY A 187 4.10 -0.79 -44.49
N GLY A 188 3.52 -0.16 -43.46
CA GLY A 188 3.07 1.21 -43.54
C GLY A 188 4.21 2.22 -43.70
N TRP A 189 5.32 2.05 -42.98
CA TRP A 189 6.52 2.86 -43.18
C TRP A 189 7.16 2.62 -44.56
N LYS A 190 7.21 1.37 -45.02
CA LYS A 190 7.67 1.06 -46.39
C LYS A 190 6.83 1.78 -47.45
N LYS A 191 5.50 1.80 -47.29
CA LYS A 191 4.62 2.60 -48.16
C LYS A 191 4.98 4.09 -48.10
N ALA A 192 5.10 4.66 -46.91
CA ALA A 192 5.44 6.07 -46.71
C ALA A 192 6.83 6.44 -47.28
N LEU A 193 7.77 5.49 -47.32
CA LEU A 193 9.11 5.68 -47.88
C LEU A 193 9.19 5.45 -49.40
N GLY A 194 8.05 5.26 -50.07
CA GLY A 194 8.01 5.02 -51.52
C GLY A 194 8.44 3.62 -51.91
N GLY A 195 8.14 2.61 -51.08
CA GLY A 195 8.48 1.20 -51.30
C GLY A 195 9.85 0.78 -50.79
N ARG A 196 10.67 1.72 -50.31
CA ARG A 196 11.96 1.42 -49.67
C ARG A 196 11.72 0.77 -48.30
N PRO A 197 12.49 -0.28 -47.93
CA PRO A 197 12.26 -0.98 -46.67
C PRO A 197 12.78 -0.17 -45.47
N VAL A 198 12.34 -0.56 -44.28
CA VAL A 198 12.83 -0.05 -43.00
C VAL A 198 14.26 -0.52 -42.78
N GLN A 199 15.16 0.39 -42.39
CA GLN A 199 16.61 0.16 -42.32
C GLN A 199 17.13 -0.03 -40.90
N GLN A 200 16.37 0.34 -39.87
CA GLN A 200 16.76 0.04 -38.49
C GLN A 200 15.58 -0.44 -37.65
N LEU A 201 15.87 -1.27 -36.66
CA LEU A 201 14.89 -1.76 -35.69
C LEU A 201 15.42 -1.57 -34.28
N TRP A 202 14.55 -1.06 -33.41
CA TRP A 202 14.76 -1.07 -31.97
C TRP A 202 13.81 -2.08 -31.33
N THR A 203 14.38 -3.10 -30.71
CA THR A 203 13.66 -4.24 -30.13
C THR A 203 14.05 -4.47 -28.68
N TYR A 204 13.21 -5.20 -27.94
CA TYR A 204 13.40 -5.38 -26.50
C TYR A 204 13.17 -6.81 -26.06
N ASN A 205 13.96 -7.24 -25.08
CA ASN A 205 13.66 -8.47 -24.35
C ASN A 205 12.64 -8.25 -23.21
N SER A 206 12.29 -9.31 -22.48
CA SER A 206 11.44 -9.25 -21.28
C SER A 206 12.28 -9.07 -20.02
N GLY A 207 12.24 -7.88 -19.41
CA GLY A 207 12.92 -7.62 -18.13
C GLY A 207 12.20 -8.24 -16.92
N ASN A 208 10.87 -8.30 -16.96
CA ASN A 208 10.04 -8.62 -15.80
C ASN A 208 9.66 -10.11 -15.64
N ASN A 209 10.10 -11.00 -16.54
CA ASN A 209 9.87 -12.44 -16.45
C ASN A 209 11.08 -13.22 -17.02
N SER A 210 11.79 -13.93 -16.14
CA SER A 210 12.97 -14.72 -16.52
C SER A 210 12.68 -15.88 -17.47
N PHE A 211 11.50 -16.50 -17.41
CA PHE A 211 11.12 -17.60 -18.32
C PHE A 211 10.90 -17.11 -19.74
N VAL A 212 10.31 -15.93 -19.91
CA VAL A 212 10.17 -15.30 -21.23
C VAL A 212 11.54 -14.86 -21.76
N HIS A 213 12.34 -14.20 -20.92
CA HIS A 213 13.69 -13.76 -21.27
C HIS A 213 14.58 -14.92 -21.76
N ALA A 214 14.44 -16.08 -21.11
CA ALA A 214 15.17 -17.29 -21.45
C ALA A 214 14.94 -17.77 -22.89
N ILE A 215 13.85 -17.38 -23.56
CA ILE A 215 13.48 -17.92 -24.89
C ILE A 215 13.32 -16.81 -25.93
N ALA A 216 12.78 -15.66 -25.56
CA ALA A 216 12.33 -14.60 -26.47
C ALA A 216 13.36 -14.12 -27.51
N THR A 217 14.66 -14.17 -27.21
CA THR A 217 15.70 -13.72 -28.15
C THR A 217 15.98 -14.76 -29.26
N GLU A 218 15.67 -16.04 -29.04
CA GLU A 218 15.74 -17.09 -30.07
C GLU A 218 14.80 -16.80 -31.26
N GLU A 219 13.73 -16.05 -31.00
CA GLU A 219 12.74 -15.64 -31.98
C GLU A 219 13.19 -14.47 -32.88
N MET A 220 14.41 -13.95 -32.70
CA MET A 220 14.93 -12.83 -33.50
C MET A 220 15.08 -13.17 -34.98
N GLY A 221 15.69 -14.31 -35.31
CA GLY A 221 15.86 -14.77 -36.70
C GLY A 221 14.52 -14.99 -37.40
N PRO A 222 13.60 -15.80 -36.82
CA PRO A 222 12.24 -15.95 -37.32
C PRO A 222 11.46 -14.65 -37.48
N PHE A 223 11.67 -13.67 -36.58
CA PHE A 223 11.05 -12.35 -36.69
C PHE A 223 11.57 -11.58 -37.91
N ILE A 224 12.89 -11.45 -38.06
CA ILE A 224 13.51 -10.75 -39.19
C ILE A 224 13.08 -11.39 -40.52
N LEU A 225 13.20 -12.71 -40.65
CA LEU A 225 12.76 -13.44 -41.84
C LEU A 225 11.25 -13.30 -42.08
N GLY A 226 10.46 -13.28 -41.01
CA GLY A 226 9.01 -13.19 -41.09
C GLY A 226 8.49 -11.84 -41.56
N MET A 227 9.25 -10.75 -41.35
CA MET A 227 8.94 -9.42 -41.89
C MET A 227 9.34 -9.29 -43.36
N GLY A 228 10.28 -10.10 -43.84
CA GLY A 228 10.60 -10.20 -45.27
C GLY A 228 11.07 -8.87 -45.86
N ASP A 229 10.47 -8.49 -47.00
CA ASP A 229 10.86 -7.31 -47.77
C ASP A 229 10.40 -5.97 -47.14
N ASP A 230 9.73 -6.00 -46.00
CA ASP A 230 9.50 -4.80 -45.17
C ASP A 230 10.79 -4.30 -44.50
N LEU A 231 11.81 -5.17 -44.39
CA LEU A 231 13.13 -4.87 -43.82
C LEU A 231 14.23 -4.91 -44.90
N GLY A 232 15.18 -3.99 -44.81
CA GLY A 232 16.35 -3.91 -45.69
C GLY A 232 17.57 -4.62 -45.11
N ASP A 233 18.76 -4.09 -45.40
CA ASP A 233 20.01 -4.45 -44.70
C ASP A 233 19.98 -3.82 -43.30
N VAL A 234 19.13 -4.40 -42.45
CA VAL A 234 18.63 -3.76 -41.24
C VAL A 234 19.66 -3.74 -40.11
N GLU A 235 19.91 -2.57 -39.55
CA GLU A 235 20.61 -2.43 -38.26
C GLU A 235 19.64 -2.72 -37.12
N VAL A 236 19.95 -3.72 -36.29
CA VAL A 236 19.09 -4.09 -35.16
C VAL A 236 19.73 -3.71 -33.84
N PHE A 237 19.13 -2.74 -33.16
CA PHE A 237 19.36 -2.53 -31.74
C PHE A 237 18.42 -3.45 -30.93
N HIS A 238 18.99 -4.29 -30.08
CA HIS A 238 18.23 -5.13 -29.16
C HIS A 238 18.64 -4.90 -27.73
N GLU A 239 17.68 -4.47 -26.90
CA GLU A 239 17.89 -4.32 -25.47
C GLU A 239 17.77 -5.68 -24.77
N PHE A 240 18.92 -6.31 -24.51
CA PHE A 240 19.03 -7.58 -23.78
C PHE A 240 18.79 -7.42 -22.27
N GLY A 241 18.86 -6.20 -21.71
CA GLY A 241 18.75 -5.94 -20.29
C GLY A 241 17.64 -4.94 -19.97
N LEU A 242 16.40 -5.23 -20.37
CA LEU A 242 15.30 -4.32 -20.09
C LEU A 242 15.13 -4.09 -18.58
N PHE A 243 14.89 -2.83 -18.19
CA PHE A 243 14.49 -2.44 -16.84
C PHE A 243 12.98 -2.72 -16.59
N PRO A 244 12.61 -3.23 -15.39
CA PRO A 244 13.52 -3.71 -14.35
C PRO A 244 14.22 -5.00 -14.80
N ALA A 245 15.49 -5.16 -14.41
CA ALA A 245 16.26 -6.35 -14.74
C ALA A 245 15.57 -7.64 -14.26
N PRO A 246 15.74 -8.77 -14.98
CA PRO A 246 15.31 -10.08 -14.53
C PRO A 246 15.67 -10.33 -13.07
N ARG A 247 14.75 -10.97 -12.34
CA ARG A 247 14.85 -11.09 -10.88
C ARG A 247 16.19 -11.72 -10.48
N GLY A 248 16.91 -11.02 -9.61
CA GLY A 248 18.21 -11.46 -9.08
C GLY A 248 19.44 -11.12 -9.94
N ALA A 249 19.27 -10.44 -11.08
CA ALA A 249 20.38 -9.96 -11.90
C ALA A 249 20.70 -8.49 -11.60
N LYS A 250 21.69 -8.22 -10.72
CA LYS A 250 22.29 -6.87 -10.65
C LYS A 250 23.25 -6.70 -11.83
N GLY A 251 22.87 -5.89 -12.81
CA GLY A 251 23.78 -5.29 -13.81
C GLY A 251 24.43 -6.22 -14.85
N LYS A 252 24.06 -7.50 -14.94
CA LYS A 252 24.61 -8.47 -15.93
C LYS A 252 23.56 -9.52 -16.33
N THR A 253 22.52 -9.11 -17.08
CA THR A 253 21.36 -9.96 -17.41
C THR A 253 21.68 -10.96 -18.52
N CYS A 254 22.47 -10.56 -19.51
CA CYS A 254 22.77 -11.36 -20.70
C CYS A 254 23.47 -12.70 -20.36
N ILE A 255 24.31 -12.74 -19.32
CA ILE A 255 25.08 -13.94 -18.99
C ILE A 255 24.23 -15.07 -18.38
N ASN A 256 23.15 -14.73 -17.66
CA ASN A 256 22.25 -15.75 -17.08
C ASN A 256 21.41 -16.45 -18.16
N PHE A 257 21.28 -15.82 -19.33
CA PHE A 257 20.55 -16.33 -20.50
C PHE A 257 21.46 -16.35 -21.73
N TYR A 258 22.73 -16.72 -21.53
CA TYR A 258 23.76 -16.64 -22.56
C TYR A 258 23.41 -17.44 -23.82
N TYR A 259 22.69 -18.56 -23.68
CA TYR A 259 22.28 -19.42 -24.79
C TYR A 259 21.30 -18.69 -25.71
N SER A 260 20.23 -18.12 -25.16
CA SER A 260 19.25 -17.32 -25.92
C SER A 260 19.86 -16.02 -26.45
N THR A 261 20.74 -15.38 -25.67
CA THR A 261 21.52 -14.22 -26.13
C THR A 261 22.40 -14.58 -27.32
N TYR A 262 23.11 -15.71 -27.25
CA TYR A 262 23.94 -16.21 -28.34
C TYR A 262 23.12 -16.46 -29.60
N ALA A 263 21.96 -17.12 -29.47
CA ALA A 263 21.06 -17.34 -30.60
C ALA A 263 20.63 -16.01 -31.27
N GLY A 264 20.25 -15.00 -30.48
CA GLY A 264 19.94 -13.67 -31.01
C GLY A 264 21.11 -12.98 -31.71
N MET A 265 22.31 -13.04 -31.12
CA MET A 265 23.51 -12.46 -31.73
C MET A 265 23.87 -13.14 -33.06
N ARG A 266 23.71 -14.46 -33.15
CA ARG A 266 23.89 -15.20 -34.40
C ARG A 266 22.81 -14.86 -35.42
N ALA A 267 21.58 -14.62 -34.98
CA ALA A 267 20.48 -14.20 -35.86
C ALA A 267 20.74 -12.83 -36.51
N PHE A 268 21.44 -11.90 -35.84
CA PHE A 268 21.81 -10.62 -36.47
C PHE A 268 22.78 -10.78 -37.64
N TRP A 269 23.67 -11.79 -37.56
CA TRP A 269 24.61 -12.09 -38.65
C TRP A 269 23.96 -12.91 -39.76
N ASN A 270 23.18 -13.94 -39.40
CA ASN A 270 22.46 -14.79 -40.33
C ASN A 270 21.10 -15.15 -39.73
N PRO A 271 20.00 -14.45 -40.08
CA PRO A 271 18.67 -14.71 -39.55
C PRO A 271 18.13 -16.12 -39.83
N ALA A 272 18.69 -16.81 -40.83
CA ALA A 272 18.30 -18.16 -41.25
C ALA A 272 19.19 -19.27 -40.67
N PHE A 273 20.13 -18.95 -39.77
CA PHE A 273 20.95 -19.97 -39.14
C PHE A 273 20.11 -20.95 -38.31
N ASP A 274 20.55 -22.19 -38.23
CA ASP A 274 19.90 -23.21 -37.39
C ASP A 274 20.26 -22.97 -35.91
N PHE A 275 19.39 -22.23 -35.22
CA PHE A 275 19.60 -21.94 -33.80
C PHE A 275 19.41 -23.18 -32.92
N GLU A 276 18.59 -24.15 -33.32
CA GLU A 276 18.38 -25.38 -32.54
C GLU A 276 19.66 -26.21 -32.51
N ALA A 277 20.30 -26.38 -33.67
CA ALA A 277 21.61 -27.02 -33.76
C ALA A 277 22.66 -26.25 -32.95
N ALA A 278 22.66 -24.91 -33.05
CA ALA A 278 23.62 -24.08 -32.33
C ALA A 278 23.45 -24.17 -30.80
N ILE A 279 22.22 -24.22 -30.29
CA ILE A 279 21.94 -24.39 -28.86
C ILE A 279 22.25 -25.82 -28.40
N GLU A 280 22.04 -26.83 -29.24
CA GLU A 280 22.36 -28.23 -28.92
C GLU A 280 23.85 -28.43 -28.61
N GLU A 281 24.73 -27.69 -29.29
CA GLU A 281 26.19 -27.69 -29.05
C GLU A 281 26.58 -27.18 -27.66
N HIS A 282 25.66 -26.59 -26.90
CA HIS A 282 25.97 -26.03 -25.59
C HIS A 282 25.79 -27.05 -24.47
N TRP A 283 24.78 -27.92 -24.54
CA TRP A 283 24.33 -28.72 -23.39
C TRP A 283 25.38 -29.70 -22.87
N THR A 284 25.83 -30.62 -23.73
CA THR A 284 26.82 -31.63 -23.32
C THR A 284 28.21 -31.03 -23.10
N PRO A 285 28.75 -30.18 -23.99
CA PRO A 285 30.10 -29.63 -23.81
C PRO A 285 30.26 -28.71 -22.60
N PHE A 286 29.21 -27.99 -22.19
CA PHE A 286 29.35 -27.03 -21.08
C PHE A 286 29.09 -27.65 -19.72
N TYR A 287 28.25 -28.70 -19.66
CA TYR A 287 27.70 -29.25 -18.41
C TYR A 287 27.95 -30.75 -18.23
N GLY A 288 28.48 -31.45 -19.25
CA GLY A 288 28.62 -32.91 -19.27
C GLY A 288 27.35 -33.63 -19.72
N ALA A 289 27.47 -34.89 -20.13
CA ALA A 289 26.39 -35.65 -20.78
C ALA A 289 25.13 -35.82 -19.91
N VAL A 290 25.29 -36.01 -18.59
CA VAL A 290 24.15 -36.23 -17.69
C VAL A 290 23.42 -34.91 -17.41
N ALA A 291 24.11 -33.89 -16.91
CA ALA A 291 23.49 -32.60 -16.62
C ALA A 291 22.99 -31.89 -17.89
N GLY A 292 23.72 -32.00 -19.00
CA GLY A 292 23.32 -31.45 -20.29
C GLY A 292 21.98 -31.98 -20.78
N ARG A 293 21.69 -33.28 -20.63
CA ARG A 293 20.37 -33.85 -20.98
C ARG A 293 19.22 -33.21 -20.19
N HIS A 294 19.40 -33.00 -18.89
CA HIS A 294 18.39 -32.36 -18.05
C HIS A 294 18.21 -30.87 -18.40
N LEU A 295 19.31 -30.14 -18.68
CA LEU A 295 19.23 -28.73 -19.07
C LEU A 295 18.59 -28.52 -20.45
N LYS A 296 18.82 -29.45 -21.38
CA LYS A 296 18.09 -29.52 -22.66
C LYS A 296 16.60 -29.67 -22.44
N GLU A 297 16.19 -30.52 -21.49
CA GLU A 297 14.78 -30.70 -21.14
C GLU A 297 14.19 -29.43 -20.48
N VAL A 298 14.94 -28.75 -19.60
CA VAL A 298 14.54 -27.44 -19.05
C VAL A 298 14.28 -26.44 -20.18
N HIS A 299 15.18 -26.34 -21.16
CA HIS A 299 15.02 -25.45 -22.32
C HIS A 299 13.78 -25.82 -23.13
N ARG A 300 13.56 -27.11 -23.43
CA ARG A 300 12.36 -27.60 -24.13
C ARG A 300 11.07 -27.19 -23.42
N ILE A 301 10.98 -27.41 -22.10
CA ILE A 301 9.81 -27.07 -21.30
C ILE A 301 9.57 -25.55 -21.30
N LEU A 302 10.63 -24.75 -21.12
CA LEU A 302 10.55 -23.29 -21.17
C LEU A 302 10.03 -22.81 -22.54
N ARG A 303 10.57 -23.37 -23.63
CA ARG A 303 10.19 -23.01 -24.99
C ARG A 303 8.74 -23.33 -25.32
N GLU A 304 8.29 -24.54 -25.02
CA GLU A 304 6.89 -24.94 -25.20
C GLU A 304 5.94 -24.06 -24.37
N SER A 305 6.33 -23.78 -23.13
CA SER A 305 5.56 -22.93 -22.22
C SER A 305 5.53 -21.47 -22.67
N TYR A 306 6.62 -20.97 -23.24
CA TYR A 306 6.69 -19.63 -23.83
C TYR A 306 5.64 -19.49 -24.95
N PHE A 307 5.61 -20.40 -25.93
CA PHE A 307 4.60 -20.34 -26.99
C PHE A 307 3.19 -20.51 -26.43
N LYS A 308 2.98 -21.47 -25.52
CA LYS A 308 1.65 -21.81 -25.02
C LYS A 308 1.04 -20.77 -24.10
N TYR A 309 1.84 -20.11 -23.25
CA TYR A 309 1.33 -19.23 -22.19
C TYR A 309 1.74 -17.77 -22.36
N ALA A 310 2.91 -17.50 -22.96
CA ALA A 310 3.38 -16.13 -23.17
C ALA A 310 2.84 -15.57 -24.49
N CYS A 311 3.01 -16.29 -25.61
CA CYS A 311 2.57 -15.82 -26.94
C CYS A 311 1.06 -15.86 -27.14
N THR A 312 0.30 -16.66 -26.41
CA THR A 312 -1.18 -16.72 -26.52
C THR A 312 -1.89 -15.80 -25.52
N SER A 313 -1.16 -15.17 -24.60
CA SER A 313 -1.76 -14.32 -23.56
C SER A 313 -2.59 -13.20 -24.20
N LYS A 314 -3.85 -13.07 -23.75
CA LYS A 314 -4.74 -11.96 -24.16
C LYS A 314 -4.18 -10.58 -23.78
N SER A 315 -3.23 -10.53 -22.85
CA SER A 315 -2.54 -9.31 -22.43
C SER A 315 -1.04 -9.54 -22.53
N TYR A 316 -0.44 -9.14 -23.65
CA TYR A 316 0.99 -9.25 -23.95
C TYR A 316 1.88 -8.40 -23.02
N ARG A 317 1.29 -7.58 -22.14
CA ARG A 317 2.00 -6.86 -21.06
C ARG A 317 2.00 -7.61 -19.72
N LYS A 318 1.27 -8.74 -19.59
CA LYS A 318 1.23 -9.51 -18.34
C LYS A 318 2.42 -10.47 -18.26
N ASN A 319 3.07 -10.46 -17.11
CA ASN A 319 4.02 -11.50 -16.69
C ASN A 319 3.25 -12.85 -16.58
N PRO A 320 3.40 -13.80 -17.54
CA PRO A 320 2.58 -15.00 -17.59
C PRO A 320 2.79 -15.88 -16.35
N LEU A 321 1.72 -16.56 -15.93
CA LEU A 321 1.76 -17.52 -14.82
C LEU A 321 1.71 -18.93 -15.41
N TYR A 322 2.78 -19.70 -15.23
CA TYR A 322 2.84 -21.06 -15.76
C TYR A 322 2.13 -22.02 -14.80
N PRO A 323 1.40 -23.03 -15.29
CA PRO A 323 0.70 -23.99 -14.42
C PRO A 323 1.66 -24.70 -13.46
N VAL A 324 1.17 -25.07 -12.27
CA VAL A 324 1.99 -25.72 -11.23
C VAL A 324 2.71 -26.97 -11.77
N VAL A 325 2.05 -27.79 -12.58
CA VAL A 325 2.65 -28.98 -13.22
C VAL A 325 3.87 -28.64 -14.10
N VAL A 326 3.89 -27.48 -14.76
CA VAL A 326 5.04 -27.02 -15.55
C VAL A 326 6.16 -26.58 -14.61
N LEU A 327 5.83 -25.89 -13.52
CA LEU A 327 6.82 -25.48 -12.52
C LEU A 327 7.47 -26.69 -11.85
N ASP A 328 6.68 -27.72 -11.53
CA ASP A 328 7.17 -28.97 -10.95
C ASP A 328 8.13 -29.70 -11.90
N ALA A 329 7.80 -29.75 -13.19
CA ALA A 329 8.67 -30.33 -14.21
C ALA A 329 9.99 -29.56 -14.35
N LEU A 330 9.95 -28.23 -14.42
CA LEU A 330 11.16 -27.39 -14.49
C LEU A 330 12.07 -27.57 -13.27
N GLU A 331 11.49 -27.57 -12.07
CA GLU A 331 12.26 -27.72 -10.83
C GLU A 331 12.89 -29.11 -10.72
N LYS A 332 12.14 -30.16 -11.08
CA LYS A 332 12.68 -31.53 -11.13
C LYS A 332 13.91 -31.64 -12.03
N GLU A 333 13.85 -31.10 -13.25
CA GLU A 333 14.95 -31.19 -14.21
C GLU A 333 16.14 -30.31 -13.80
N LEU A 334 15.90 -29.13 -13.23
CA LEU A 334 16.95 -28.29 -12.65
C LEU A 334 17.67 -28.99 -11.49
N ASP A 335 16.94 -29.64 -10.59
CA ASP A 335 17.53 -30.35 -9.45
C ASP A 335 18.27 -31.61 -9.88
N ALA A 336 17.82 -32.29 -10.93
CA ALA A 336 18.53 -33.42 -11.52
C ALA A 336 19.84 -32.98 -12.20
N ALA A 337 19.81 -31.89 -12.97
CA ALA A 337 21.01 -31.27 -13.54
C ALA A 337 21.98 -30.81 -12.44
N GLU A 338 21.43 -30.25 -11.35
CA GLU A 338 22.22 -29.86 -10.19
C GLU A 338 22.95 -31.09 -9.64
N LYS A 339 22.25 -32.16 -9.28
CA LYS A 339 22.86 -33.37 -8.69
C LYS A 339 23.89 -34.05 -9.59
N ALA A 340 23.78 -33.88 -10.92
CA ALA A 340 24.67 -34.47 -11.90
C ALA A 340 26.02 -33.76 -12.09
N THR A 341 26.26 -32.61 -11.42
CA THR A 341 27.54 -31.88 -11.48
C THR A 341 28.29 -31.95 -10.14
N LEU A 342 29.63 -31.97 -10.15
CA LEU A 342 30.44 -31.99 -8.93
C LEU A 342 30.53 -30.58 -8.32
N ALA A 343 30.48 -30.43 -6.99
CA ALA A 343 30.33 -29.13 -6.31
C ALA A 343 31.40 -28.07 -6.66
N ASP A 344 32.63 -28.48 -6.95
CA ASP A 344 33.74 -27.55 -7.24
C ASP A 344 34.10 -27.47 -8.74
N SER A 345 33.33 -28.13 -9.61
CA SER A 345 33.63 -28.24 -11.04
C SER A 345 33.27 -26.97 -11.83
N VAL A 346 33.83 -26.85 -13.03
CA VAL A 346 33.50 -25.76 -13.95
C VAL A 346 32.03 -25.86 -14.40
N GLU A 347 31.54 -27.07 -14.64
CA GLU A 347 30.16 -27.38 -15.01
C GLU A 347 29.19 -26.90 -13.93
N ARG A 348 29.49 -27.15 -12.65
CA ARG A 348 28.70 -26.63 -11.53
C ARG A 348 28.65 -25.10 -11.52
N ARG A 349 29.79 -24.44 -11.71
CA ARG A 349 29.84 -22.96 -11.75
C ARG A 349 28.98 -22.42 -12.90
N ARG A 350 29.03 -23.04 -14.08
CA ARG A 350 28.16 -22.68 -15.21
C ARG A 350 26.68 -22.95 -14.90
N PHE A 351 26.37 -24.10 -14.31
CA PHE A 351 25.00 -24.45 -13.92
C PHE A 351 24.42 -23.43 -12.95
N ASN A 352 25.20 -22.99 -11.96
CA ASN A 352 24.77 -22.00 -10.99
C ASN A 352 24.41 -20.65 -11.66
N VAL A 353 25.13 -20.26 -12.71
CA VAL A 353 24.80 -19.06 -13.51
C VAL A 353 23.50 -19.27 -14.30
N PHE A 354 23.36 -20.40 -14.99
CA PHE A 354 22.17 -20.77 -15.76
C PHE A 354 20.90 -20.81 -14.87
N ALA A 355 20.97 -21.51 -13.73
CA ALA A 355 19.81 -21.78 -12.89
C ALA A 355 19.38 -20.57 -12.05
N LYS A 356 20.24 -19.57 -11.84
CA LYS A 356 20.02 -18.47 -10.89
C LYS A 356 18.70 -17.73 -11.11
N CYS A 357 18.52 -17.14 -12.29
CA CYS A 357 17.32 -16.34 -12.58
C CYS A 357 16.07 -17.22 -12.73
N LEU A 358 16.22 -18.47 -13.17
CA LEU A 358 15.13 -19.44 -13.30
C LEU A 358 14.59 -19.87 -11.93
N ARG A 359 15.48 -20.19 -10.97
CA ARG A 359 15.08 -20.56 -9.59
C ARG A 359 14.36 -19.41 -8.88
N ILE A 360 14.80 -18.17 -9.09
CA ILE A 360 14.12 -16.99 -8.52
C ILE A 360 12.72 -16.82 -9.12
N GLU A 361 12.57 -17.01 -10.44
CA GLU A 361 11.25 -16.95 -11.08
C GLU A 361 10.35 -18.10 -10.64
N LEU A 362 10.86 -19.34 -10.50
CA LEU A 362 10.12 -20.48 -9.94
C LEU A 362 9.54 -20.17 -8.56
N LYS A 363 10.36 -19.67 -7.64
CA LYS A 363 9.91 -19.27 -6.30
C LYS A 363 8.80 -18.21 -6.36
N SER A 364 8.95 -17.21 -7.22
CA SER A 364 7.91 -16.20 -7.40
C SER A 364 6.62 -16.77 -7.99
N GLN A 365 6.71 -17.60 -9.03
CA GLN A 365 5.55 -18.22 -9.67
C GLN A 365 4.76 -19.07 -8.67
N ARG A 366 5.45 -19.87 -7.84
CA ARG A 366 4.81 -20.62 -6.75
C ARG A 366 4.13 -19.71 -5.74
N GLY A 367 4.82 -18.65 -5.32
CA GLY A 367 4.25 -17.66 -4.41
C GLY A 367 3.00 -16.97 -4.97
N ARG A 368 3.00 -16.66 -6.26
CA ARG A 368 1.86 -16.08 -6.98
C ARG A 368 0.65 -17.02 -7.06
N HIS A 369 0.86 -18.33 -7.23
CA HIS A 369 -0.22 -19.33 -7.20
C HIS A 369 -0.90 -19.43 -5.84
N LEU A 370 -0.16 -19.19 -4.77
CA LEU A 370 -0.65 -19.24 -3.39
C LEU A 370 -1.11 -17.88 -2.86
N TYR A 371 -0.96 -16.81 -3.65
CA TYR A 371 -1.19 -15.46 -3.19
C TYR A 371 -2.68 -15.15 -3.06
N THR A 372 -3.06 -14.69 -1.88
CA THR A 372 -4.37 -14.10 -1.61
C THR A 372 -4.18 -12.61 -1.34
N THR A 373 -5.00 -11.76 -1.97
CA THR A 373 -4.97 -10.32 -1.73
C THR A 373 -5.18 -10.03 -0.24
N PRO A 374 -4.23 -9.36 0.43
CA PRO A 374 -4.32 -9.12 1.86
C PRO A 374 -5.40 -8.09 2.19
N LEU A 375 -6.12 -8.33 3.29
CA LEU A 375 -7.05 -7.40 3.92
C LEU A 375 -6.54 -7.07 5.32
N ILE A 376 -6.21 -5.81 5.55
CA ILE A 376 -5.62 -5.31 6.78
C ILE A 376 -6.68 -4.53 7.54
N ASN A 377 -7.05 -5.00 8.73
CA ASN A 377 -7.90 -4.23 9.62
C ASN A 377 -7.09 -3.13 10.29
N VAL A 378 -7.53 -1.88 10.12
CA VAL A 378 -6.93 -0.68 10.68
C VAL A 378 -7.78 -0.25 11.87
N PRO A 379 -7.33 -0.48 13.11
CA PRO A 379 -8.11 -0.17 14.32
C PRO A 379 -8.14 1.33 14.61
N PHE A 380 -9.20 1.77 15.28
CA PHE A 380 -9.29 3.14 15.79
C PHE A 380 -8.16 3.40 16.80
N TYR A 381 -7.52 4.56 16.70
CA TYR A 381 -6.31 4.90 17.42
C TYR A 381 -6.62 5.71 18.69
N ASN A 382 -6.25 5.16 19.85
CA ASN A 382 -6.42 5.77 21.17
C ASN A 382 -5.13 6.43 21.70
N SER A 383 -4.13 6.63 20.85
CA SER A 383 -2.75 7.08 21.20
C SER A 383 -1.83 6.03 21.82
N GLU A 384 -2.20 4.74 21.81
CA GLU A 384 -1.35 3.65 22.31
C GLU A 384 -1.05 2.59 21.24
N TRP A 385 0.23 2.42 20.90
CA TRP A 385 0.65 1.42 19.90
C TRP A 385 0.65 -0.02 20.40
N ALA A 386 0.64 -0.25 21.73
CA ALA A 386 0.71 -1.57 22.33
C ALA A 386 -0.44 -2.49 21.89
N GLU A 387 -1.62 -1.90 21.63
CA GLU A 387 -2.85 -2.60 21.22
C GLU A 387 -2.97 -2.77 19.70
N VAL A 388 -2.19 -2.01 18.92
CA VAL A 388 -2.21 -2.08 17.45
C VAL A 388 -1.32 -3.23 16.98
N LYS A 389 -1.92 -4.21 16.29
CA LYS A 389 -1.18 -5.34 15.71
C LYS A 389 -0.32 -4.91 14.52
N ALA A 390 0.84 -5.55 14.37
CA ALA A 390 1.67 -5.38 13.18
C ALA A 390 0.95 -5.87 11.92
N VAL A 391 1.10 -5.11 10.83
CA VAL A 391 0.66 -5.47 9.49
C VAL A 391 1.51 -6.65 9.01
N PRO A 392 0.91 -7.74 8.51
CA PRO A 392 1.67 -8.84 7.90
C PRO A 392 2.42 -8.37 6.65
N LEU A 393 3.74 -8.59 6.63
CA LEU A 393 4.62 -8.22 5.51
C LEU A 393 5.18 -9.45 4.81
N MET A 394 5.46 -9.32 3.52
CA MET A 394 5.94 -10.39 2.62
C MET A 394 7.00 -9.88 1.64
N ASN A 395 7.68 -10.79 0.94
CA ASN A 395 8.62 -10.40 -0.10
C ASN A 395 7.85 -9.76 -1.28
N PRO A 396 8.25 -8.57 -1.75
CA PRO A 396 7.57 -7.86 -2.83
C PRO A 396 7.52 -8.66 -4.15
N ASP A 397 8.51 -9.54 -4.38
CA ASP A 397 8.55 -10.42 -5.55
C ASP A 397 7.63 -11.63 -5.47
N GLY A 398 6.91 -11.81 -4.36
CA GLY A 398 5.96 -12.90 -4.13
C GLY A 398 6.60 -14.16 -3.56
N SER A 399 7.93 -14.23 -3.40
CA SER A 399 8.57 -15.39 -2.78
C SER A 399 8.13 -15.57 -1.31
N ARG A 400 8.08 -16.82 -0.85
CA ARG A 400 7.78 -17.16 0.56
C ARG A 400 9.03 -17.38 1.41
N ASP A 401 10.19 -16.93 0.92
CA ASP A 401 11.43 -16.94 1.70
C ASP A 401 11.27 -16.04 2.94
N ARG A 402 12.09 -16.26 3.98
CA ARG A 402 12.12 -15.34 5.13
C ARG A 402 12.50 -13.94 4.63
N LEU A 403 11.80 -12.92 5.13
CA LEU A 403 12.17 -11.53 4.86
C LEU A 403 13.65 -11.30 5.26
N PRO A 404 14.40 -10.50 4.47
CA PRO A 404 15.79 -10.19 4.77
C PRO A 404 15.96 -9.36 6.05
N VAL A 405 14.86 -8.75 6.51
CA VAL A 405 14.74 -7.91 7.71
C VAL A 405 13.45 -8.28 8.46
N LYS A 406 13.32 -7.87 9.72
CA LYS A 406 12.09 -8.06 10.52
C LYS A 406 11.45 -6.71 10.87
N PRO A 407 10.86 -6.01 9.91
CA PRO A 407 10.21 -4.73 10.17
C PRO A 407 8.89 -4.93 10.91
N ASP A 408 8.60 -4.06 11.87
CA ASP A 408 7.31 -3.95 12.56
C ASP A 408 6.61 -2.68 12.05
N PHE A 409 5.70 -2.86 11.10
CA PHE A 409 4.85 -1.80 10.58
C PHE A 409 3.46 -1.91 11.18
N ARG A 410 2.96 -0.82 11.76
CA ARG A 410 1.62 -0.72 12.37
C ARG A 410 0.87 0.43 11.72
N LEU A 411 -0.44 0.26 11.55
CA LEU A 411 -1.34 1.24 10.97
C LEU A 411 -2.61 1.32 11.81
N ALA A 412 -3.04 2.52 12.14
CA ALA A 412 -4.26 2.83 12.90
C ALA A 412 -4.93 4.09 12.32
N TRP A 413 -6.15 4.42 12.76
CA TRP A 413 -6.89 5.58 12.24
C TRP A 413 -7.69 6.31 13.32
N ASP A 414 -8.03 7.57 13.12
CA ASP A 414 -9.06 8.28 13.88
C ASP A 414 -9.95 9.09 12.94
N GLU A 415 -10.80 9.98 13.46
CA GLU A 415 -11.65 10.82 12.61
C GLU A 415 -10.87 11.79 11.69
N LYS A 416 -9.59 12.06 11.99
CA LYS A 416 -8.76 13.05 11.30
C LYS A 416 -7.87 12.41 10.23
N GLY A 417 -7.37 11.20 10.46
CA GLY A 417 -6.45 10.58 9.52
C GLY A 417 -5.92 9.21 9.89
N LEU A 418 -4.88 8.80 9.15
CA LEU A 418 -4.14 7.57 9.36
C LEU A 418 -2.89 7.83 10.19
N TYR A 419 -2.66 6.97 11.18
CA TYR A 419 -1.42 6.91 11.96
C TYR A 419 -0.64 5.69 11.53
N GLY A 420 0.67 5.85 11.32
CA GLY A 420 1.55 4.72 11.09
C GLY A 420 2.79 4.78 11.95
N ARG A 421 3.28 3.61 12.34
CA ARG A 421 4.55 3.40 13.02
C ARG A 421 5.33 2.33 12.31
N MET A 422 6.58 2.63 11.99
CA MET A 422 7.53 1.67 11.45
C MET A 422 8.71 1.55 12.42
N VAL A 423 9.03 0.33 12.84
CA VAL A 423 10.24 0.00 13.58
C VAL A 423 11.06 -0.97 12.75
N ALA A 424 12.34 -0.69 12.56
CA ALA A 424 13.25 -1.62 11.91
C ALA A 424 14.62 -1.63 12.59
N ASP A 425 15.22 -2.81 12.63
CA ASP A 425 16.59 -3.03 13.07
C ASP A 425 17.57 -2.94 11.88
N GLY A 426 18.80 -2.52 12.15
CA GLY A 426 19.90 -2.48 11.18
C GLY A 426 20.45 -1.08 10.88
N GLU A 427 21.53 -1.07 10.10
CA GLU A 427 22.22 0.15 9.66
C GLU A 427 21.29 1.05 8.84
N ILE A 428 21.16 2.30 9.30
CA ILE A 428 20.43 3.36 8.64
C ILE A 428 21.24 3.79 7.42
N ALA A 429 20.82 3.37 6.22
CA ALA A 429 21.34 3.98 5.01
C ALA A 429 20.71 5.37 4.90
N THR A 430 21.52 6.39 5.09
CA THR A 430 21.12 7.79 5.01
C THR A 430 21.81 8.47 3.84
N ASP A 431 21.04 9.14 2.99
CA ASP A 431 21.57 10.03 1.96
C ASP A 431 20.75 11.33 2.00
N GLU A 432 21.42 12.42 2.38
CA GLU A 432 20.78 13.73 2.52
C GLU A 432 20.45 14.38 1.16
N LYS A 433 21.13 13.96 0.09
CA LYS A 433 20.96 14.51 -1.27
C LYS A 433 19.92 13.75 -2.08
N ASP A 434 19.77 12.45 -1.83
CA ASP A 434 18.88 11.57 -2.58
C ASP A 434 18.22 10.56 -1.65
N MET A 435 16.99 10.86 -1.19
CA MET A 435 16.26 10.01 -0.26
C MET A 435 16.11 8.56 -0.74
N TRP A 436 16.09 8.34 -2.07
CA TRP A 436 15.89 7.03 -2.69
C TRP A 436 17.09 6.09 -2.57
N ARG A 437 18.25 6.61 -2.14
CA ARG A 437 19.44 5.80 -1.82
C ARG A 437 19.44 5.30 -0.39
N GLY A 438 18.60 5.88 0.47
CA GLY A 438 18.50 5.54 1.88
C GLY A 438 17.45 4.47 2.19
N ASN A 439 17.07 4.41 3.47
CA ASN A 439 15.88 3.70 3.93
C ASN A 439 14.63 4.51 3.64
N VAL A 440 13.70 3.94 2.88
CA VAL A 440 12.45 4.59 2.49
C VAL A 440 11.27 3.69 2.85
N VAL A 441 10.27 4.29 3.49
CA VAL A 441 8.93 3.72 3.64
C VAL A 441 8.04 4.37 2.59
N GLU A 442 7.48 3.57 1.69
CA GLU A 442 6.52 4.01 0.69
C GLU A 442 5.10 3.55 1.05
N LEU A 443 4.15 4.46 0.97
CA LEU A 443 2.72 4.24 1.19
C LEU A 443 1.97 4.61 -0.08
N PHE A 444 1.21 3.68 -0.61
CA PHE A 444 0.30 3.88 -1.73
C PHE A 444 -1.13 3.71 -1.23
N ILE A 445 -1.92 4.78 -1.33
CA ILE A 445 -3.26 4.86 -0.77
C ILE A 445 -4.21 5.26 -1.89
N SER A 446 -5.14 4.37 -2.22
CA SER A 446 -6.23 4.66 -3.15
C SER A 446 -7.57 4.61 -2.40
N PRO A 447 -8.12 5.78 -2.04
CA PRO A 447 -9.38 5.87 -1.31
C PRO A 447 -10.56 5.25 -2.07
N GLY A 448 -11.44 4.59 -1.33
CA GLY A 448 -12.57 3.82 -1.85
C GLY A 448 -12.18 2.50 -2.54
N GLY A 449 -13.13 1.89 -3.24
CA GLY A 449 -12.94 0.63 -3.98
C GLY A 449 -12.78 0.80 -5.50
N GLU A 450 -12.79 2.04 -5.99
CA GLU A 450 -12.83 2.32 -7.43
C GLU A 450 -11.48 2.44 -8.09
N LYS A 451 -10.38 2.56 -7.32
CA LYS A 451 -9.03 2.84 -7.84
C LYS A 451 -8.99 4.10 -8.70
N ALA A 452 -9.74 5.15 -8.32
CA ALA A 452 -9.87 6.36 -9.13
C ALA A 452 -8.62 7.25 -9.04
N VAL A 453 -8.04 7.35 -7.84
CA VAL A 453 -6.85 8.17 -7.55
C VAL A 453 -5.94 7.38 -6.61
N ASN A 454 -4.63 7.43 -6.84
CA ASN A 454 -3.62 6.86 -5.97
C ASN A 454 -2.72 7.98 -5.42
N HIS A 455 -2.47 7.95 -4.12
CA HIS A 455 -1.53 8.82 -3.43
C HIS A 455 -0.32 8.00 -3.04
N GLN A 456 0.87 8.39 -3.51
CA GLN A 456 2.14 7.88 -3.04
C GLN A 456 2.72 8.87 -2.03
N ILE A 457 3.08 8.37 -0.87
CA ILE A 457 3.78 9.12 0.19
C ILE A 457 5.00 8.31 0.58
N CYS A 458 6.19 8.91 0.47
CA CYS A 458 7.45 8.26 0.79
C CYS A 458 8.13 9.01 1.93
N LEU A 459 8.61 8.28 2.94
CA LEU A 459 9.13 8.83 4.18
C LEU A 459 10.48 8.18 4.53
N THR A 460 11.42 8.93 5.10
CA THR A 460 12.69 8.39 5.60
C THR A 460 12.86 8.58 7.11
N PRO A 461 13.72 7.81 7.78
CA PRO A 461 14.09 8.02 9.18
C PRO A 461 14.73 9.40 9.45
N LEU A 462 15.25 10.07 8.41
CA LEU A 462 15.76 11.45 8.46
C LEU A 462 14.66 12.51 8.29
N LYS A 463 13.39 12.11 8.35
CA LYS A 463 12.22 13.00 8.19
C LYS A 463 12.15 13.68 6.82
N GLN A 464 12.81 13.12 5.80
CA GLN A 464 12.60 13.54 4.41
C GLN A 464 11.29 12.95 3.92
N SER A 465 10.65 13.64 2.97
CA SER A 465 9.43 13.13 2.35
C SER A 465 9.34 13.44 0.86
N PHE A 466 8.65 12.54 0.16
CA PHE A 466 8.19 12.72 -1.21
C PHE A 466 6.70 12.40 -1.27
N SER A 467 5.98 13.10 -2.14
CA SER A 467 4.55 12.88 -2.36
C SER A 467 4.24 12.99 -3.84
N MET A 468 3.37 12.12 -4.32
CA MET A 468 2.88 12.13 -5.69
C MET A 468 1.41 11.68 -5.69
N ARG A 469 0.60 12.32 -6.52
CA ARG A 469 -0.78 11.91 -6.79
C ARG A 469 -0.90 11.42 -8.23
N ARG A 470 -1.66 10.36 -8.47
CA ARG A 470 -1.95 9.87 -9.82
C ARG A 470 -3.42 9.53 -9.97
N GLU A 471 -4.06 10.08 -11.00
CA GLU A 471 -5.44 9.75 -11.35
C GLU A 471 -5.47 8.60 -12.35
N TYR A 472 -6.34 7.62 -12.12
CA TYR A 472 -6.55 6.46 -12.99
C TYR A 472 -7.90 6.52 -13.71
N LYS A 473 -8.87 7.26 -13.18
CA LYS A 473 -10.21 7.45 -13.75
C LYS A 473 -10.54 8.94 -13.97
N PRO A 474 -11.32 9.27 -15.02
CA PRO A 474 -11.87 8.37 -16.04
C PRO A 474 -10.80 7.85 -17.03
N PHE A 475 -9.61 8.46 -17.03
CA PHE A 475 -8.44 8.02 -17.78
C PHE A 475 -7.19 8.14 -16.90
N ILE A 476 -6.17 7.32 -17.21
CA ILE A 476 -4.90 7.33 -16.47
C ILE A 476 -4.13 8.60 -16.82
N ARG A 477 -3.83 9.41 -15.80
CA ARG A 477 -2.97 10.59 -15.90
C ARG A 477 -1.53 10.26 -15.47
N PRO A 478 -0.53 11.04 -15.92
CA PRO A 478 0.80 11.03 -15.33
C PRO A 478 0.75 11.33 -13.83
N GLY A 479 1.77 10.90 -13.09
CA GLY A 479 1.91 11.26 -11.68
C GLY A 479 2.23 12.76 -11.52
N ASP A 480 1.47 13.43 -10.66
CA ASP A 480 1.74 14.79 -10.21
C ASP A 480 2.61 14.74 -8.96
N ASN A 481 3.90 15.06 -9.13
CA ASN A 481 4.89 15.14 -8.04
C ASN A 481 4.95 16.52 -7.36
N THR A 482 4.17 17.49 -7.85
CA THR A 482 4.02 18.83 -7.24
C THR A 482 3.01 18.79 -6.10
N TRP A 483 2.03 17.89 -6.16
CA TRP A 483 1.09 17.63 -5.08
C TRP A 483 1.82 17.26 -3.77
N LYS A 484 1.35 17.83 -2.66
CA LYS A 484 1.83 17.55 -1.30
C LYS A 484 0.66 17.20 -0.39
N CYS A 485 0.88 16.24 0.51
CA CYS A 485 -0.09 15.90 1.55
C CYS A 485 -0.07 16.98 2.65
N VAL A 486 -1.00 17.94 2.58
CA VAL A 486 -1.09 19.05 3.53
C VAL A 486 -1.47 18.53 4.92
N GLY A 487 -0.74 18.96 5.95
CA GLY A 487 -1.00 18.58 7.35
C GLY A 487 -0.41 17.23 7.78
N MET A 488 0.33 16.56 6.90
CA MET A 488 1.09 15.36 7.26
C MET A 488 2.17 15.69 8.30
N THR A 489 2.37 14.82 9.29
CA THR A 489 3.46 14.94 10.25
C THR A 489 4.33 13.69 10.25
N ILE A 490 5.62 13.88 10.56
CA ILE A 490 6.63 12.83 10.62
C ILE A 490 7.46 13.05 11.87
N ASP A 491 7.62 12.02 12.68
CA ASP A 491 8.58 11.98 13.77
C ASP A 491 9.45 10.73 13.70
N SER A 492 10.66 10.82 14.22
CA SER A 492 11.63 9.73 14.15
C SER A 492 12.52 9.68 15.38
N LYS A 493 12.83 8.46 15.79
CA LYS A 493 13.81 8.15 16.84
C LYS A 493 14.87 7.25 16.26
N LEU A 494 16.13 7.70 16.30
CA LEU A 494 17.27 6.96 15.77
C LEU A 494 18.11 6.44 16.94
N GLU A 495 18.42 5.16 16.91
CA GLU A 495 19.28 4.46 17.85
C GLU A 495 20.40 3.74 17.07
N ALA A 496 21.45 3.26 17.75
CA ALA A 496 22.66 2.77 17.10
C ALA A 496 22.45 1.65 16.06
N ASN A 497 21.39 0.84 16.21
CA ASN A 497 21.07 -0.25 15.28
C ASN A 497 19.57 -0.48 15.13
N ARG A 498 18.78 0.56 15.38
CA ARG A 498 17.32 0.54 15.35
C ARG A 498 16.81 1.95 15.06
N TRP A 499 15.71 2.04 14.33
CA TRP A 499 15.01 3.30 14.17
C TRP A 499 13.50 3.10 14.27
N THR A 500 12.82 4.15 14.72
CA THR A 500 11.36 4.25 14.73
C THR A 500 10.97 5.47 13.92
N LEU A 501 9.96 5.31 13.07
CA LEU A 501 9.35 6.36 12.26
C LEU A 501 7.86 6.35 12.53
N ASP A 502 7.36 7.43 13.12
CA ASP A 502 5.94 7.68 13.33
C ASP A 502 5.46 8.72 12.32
N PHE A 503 4.28 8.53 11.77
CA PHE A 503 3.69 9.48 10.84
C PHE A 503 2.18 9.59 11.01
N PHE A 504 1.65 10.75 10.63
CA PHE A 504 0.21 11.00 10.54
C PHE A 504 -0.12 11.57 9.16
N ILE A 505 -1.13 10.99 8.50
CA ILE A 505 -1.63 11.39 7.18
C ILE A 505 -3.09 11.81 7.35
N PRO A 506 -3.40 13.12 7.29
CA PRO A 506 -4.78 13.58 7.42
C PRO A 506 -5.60 13.21 6.18
N PHE A 507 -6.88 12.84 6.37
CA PHE A 507 -7.78 12.54 5.26
C PHE A 507 -8.00 13.75 4.35
N SER A 508 -8.08 14.94 4.93
CA SER A 508 -8.13 16.20 4.17
C SER A 508 -6.89 16.41 3.31
N GLY A 509 -5.71 15.99 3.79
CA GLY A 509 -4.45 16.07 3.07
C GLY A 509 -4.40 15.19 1.83
N ILE A 510 -5.17 14.09 1.78
CA ILE A 510 -5.37 13.24 0.60
C ILE A 510 -6.70 13.50 -0.13
N GLY A 511 -7.33 14.64 0.15
CA GLY A 511 -8.54 15.10 -0.54
C GLY A 511 -9.78 14.25 -0.28
N CYS A 512 -9.86 13.58 0.88
CA CYS A 512 -10.97 12.72 1.24
C CYS A 512 -11.68 13.16 2.53
N THR A 513 -12.96 12.83 2.62
CA THR A 513 -13.71 12.88 3.89
C THR A 513 -13.30 11.71 4.79
N THR A 514 -13.57 11.84 6.10
CA THR A 514 -13.38 10.76 7.06
C THR A 514 -14.11 9.48 6.60
N PRO A 515 -13.42 8.33 6.50
CA PRO A 515 -14.03 7.06 6.14
C PRO A 515 -14.97 6.58 7.25
N LYS A 516 -15.94 5.75 6.88
CA LYS A 516 -16.79 5.06 7.86
C LYS A 516 -16.16 3.75 8.31
N ALA A 517 -16.46 3.32 9.52
CA ALA A 517 -16.12 1.96 9.95
C ALA A 517 -16.71 0.92 8.98
N GLY A 518 -15.92 -0.09 8.66
CA GLY A 518 -16.22 -1.11 7.66
C GLY A 518 -15.86 -0.72 6.22
N GLU A 519 -15.63 0.57 5.94
CA GLU A 519 -15.15 1.02 4.63
C GLU A 519 -13.76 0.44 4.35
N SER A 520 -13.47 0.18 3.07
CA SER A 520 -12.19 -0.41 2.65
C SER A 520 -11.58 0.37 1.50
N TRP A 521 -10.27 0.60 1.58
CA TRP A 521 -9.48 1.31 0.57
C TRP A 521 -8.38 0.40 0.03
N ASP A 522 -7.97 0.59 -1.23
CA ASP A 522 -6.81 -0.13 -1.76
C ASP A 522 -5.52 0.48 -1.20
N PHE A 523 -4.60 -0.37 -0.76
CA PHE A 523 -3.42 0.03 0.00
C PHE A 523 -2.21 -0.86 -0.27
N CYS A 524 -1.04 -0.25 -0.38
CA CYS A 524 0.24 -0.92 -0.43
C CYS A 524 1.27 -0.17 0.41
N PHE A 525 1.91 -0.87 1.33
CA PHE A 525 3.11 -0.42 2.02
C PHE A 525 4.33 -1.13 1.41
N VAL A 526 5.43 -0.41 1.24
CA VAL A 526 6.72 -0.96 0.83
C VAL A 526 7.82 -0.38 1.73
N TYR A 527 8.76 -1.24 2.13
CA TYR A 527 9.99 -0.84 2.81
C TYR A 527 11.18 -1.12 1.90
N ASP A 528 11.89 -0.06 1.52
CA ASP A 528 13.03 -0.08 0.60
C ASP A 528 14.34 0.33 1.31
N LYS A 529 15.46 -0.20 0.80
CA LYS A 529 16.82 0.26 1.10
C LYS A 529 17.56 0.44 -0.22
N GLY A 530 17.73 1.70 -0.64
CA GLY A 530 18.21 2.00 -1.99
C GLY A 530 17.29 1.42 -3.06
N PRO A 531 17.81 0.82 -4.15
CA PRO A 531 17.01 0.24 -5.23
C PRO A 531 16.39 -1.13 -4.87
N THR A 532 16.40 -1.52 -3.58
CA THR A 532 15.98 -2.87 -3.15
C THR A 532 14.80 -2.79 -2.20
N SER A 533 13.67 -3.34 -2.64
CA SER A 533 12.50 -3.56 -1.79
C SER A 533 12.72 -4.76 -0.87
N LEU A 534 12.69 -4.49 0.43
CA LEU A 534 12.98 -5.45 1.50
C LEU A 534 11.72 -6.13 2.01
N ALA A 535 10.60 -5.42 2.08
CA ALA A 535 9.31 -5.96 2.53
C ALA A 535 8.15 -5.16 1.93
N SER A 536 6.97 -5.78 1.81
CA SER A 536 5.74 -5.09 1.40
C SER A 536 4.51 -5.72 2.05
N SER A 537 3.43 -4.95 2.20
CA SER A 537 2.14 -5.45 2.67
C SER A 537 1.40 -6.29 1.62
N CYS A 538 1.80 -6.23 0.34
CA CYS A 538 1.20 -7.01 -0.74
C CYS A 538 2.25 -7.38 -1.80
N MET A 539 1.93 -8.34 -2.67
CA MET A 539 2.83 -8.76 -3.73
C MET A 539 2.75 -7.82 -4.93
N ASN A 540 3.79 -7.01 -5.14
CA ASN A 540 3.83 -6.00 -6.21
C ASN A 540 4.74 -6.37 -7.41
N LEU A 541 5.43 -7.53 -7.36
CA LEU A 541 6.37 -8.00 -8.38
C LEU A 541 7.43 -6.96 -8.79
N ARG A 542 7.89 -6.14 -7.83
CA ARG A 542 8.86 -5.04 -8.03
C ARG A 542 8.34 -3.91 -8.93
N ASN A 543 7.02 -3.78 -9.05
CA ASN A 543 6.36 -2.60 -9.59
C ASN A 543 5.44 -2.00 -8.52
N ASN A 544 5.99 -1.09 -7.71
CA ASN A 544 5.28 -0.49 -6.58
C ASN A 544 4.04 0.32 -7.03
N HIS A 545 3.94 0.70 -8.31
CA HIS A 545 2.81 1.46 -8.88
C HIS A 545 1.73 0.59 -9.55
N ASP A 546 1.82 -0.74 -9.47
CA ASP A 546 0.78 -1.65 -9.98
C ASP A 546 -0.42 -1.69 -9.02
N ILE A 547 -1.32 -0.71 -9.16
CA ILE A 547 -2.54 -0.57 -8.35
C ILE A 547 -3.47 -1.79 -8.43
N GLU A 548 -3.32 -2.63 -9.45
CA GLU A 548 -4.07 -3.89 -9.55
C GLU A 548 -3.62 -4.95 -8.54
N ARG A 549 -2.45 -4.77 -7.93
CA ARG A 549 -1.86 -5.69 -6.97
C ARG A 549 -2.00 -5.28 -5.51
N TYR A 550 -2.48 -4.07 -5.25
CA TYR A 550 -2.60 -3.56 -3.90
C TYR A 550 -3.48 -4.47 -3.05
N GLY A 551 -3.12 -4.56 -1.76
CA GLY A 551 -4.02 -5.11 -0.75
C GLY A 551 -5.15 -4.14 -0.48
N ARG A 552 -5.92 -4.44 0.57
CA ARG A 552 -6.95 -3.53 1.09
C ARG A 552 -6.71 -3.27 2.56
N ILE A 553 -6.96 -2.04 2.97
CA ILE A 553 -7.19 -1.69 4.38
C ILE A 553 -8.69 -1.61 4.62
N ARG A 554 -9.13 -1.98 5.82
CA ARG A 554 -10.50 -1.80 6.30
C ARG A 554 -10.46 -1.04 7.62
N PHE A 555 -11.20 0.05 7.70
CA PHE A 555 -11.32 0.83 8.93
C PHE A 555 -12.19 0.08 9.94
N VAL A 556 -11.69 -0.17 11.12
CA VAL A 556 -12.40 -0.86 12.21
C VAL A 556 -12.50 0.09 13.39
N ASP A 557 -13.70 0.28 13.91
CA ASP A 557 -13.92 1.07 15.12
C ASP A 557 -13.20 0.45 16.33
N ALA A 558 -12.99 1.23 17.38
CA ALA A 558 -12.60 0.69 18.68
C ALA A 558 -13.66 -0.34 19.12
N GLU A 559 -13.25 -1.52 19.59
CA GLU A 559 -14.20 -2.44 20.21
C GLU A 559 -14.80 -1.77 21.47
N PRO A 560 -16.11 -1.92 21.74
CA PRO A 560 -16.71 -1.36 22.95
C PRO A 560 -16.14 -2.05 24.18
N LEU A 561 -15.86 -1.27 25.24
CA LEU A 561 -15.55 -1.85 26.54
C LEU A 561 -16.79 -2.59 27.05
N LYS A 562 -16.67 -3.89 27.30
CA LYS A 562 -17.78 -4.73 27.75
C LYS A 562 -17.75 -4.90 29.27
N VAL A 563 -18.79 -4.42 29.93
CA VAL A 563 -18.90 -4.41 31.40
C VAL A 563 -20.17 -5.13 31.84
N LEU A 564 -20.02 -6.16 32.70
CA LEU A 564 -21.14 -6.84 33.36
C LEU A 564 -21.19 -6.47 34.84
N MET A 565 -22.29 -5.87 35.28
CA MET A 565 -22.48 -5.51 36.69
C MET A 565 -23.34 -6.55 37.41
N ILE A 566 -22.80 -7.17 38.45
CA ILE A 566 -23.52 -8.08 39.34
C ILE A 566 -23.89 -7.32 40.61
N GLY A 567 -25.17 -7.00 40.78
CA GLY A 567 -25.58 -6.22 41.95
C GLY A 567 -27.08 -6.08 42.12
N ASN A 568 -27.49 -4.85 42.39
CA ASN A 568 -28.84 -4.50 42.82
C ASN A 568 -29.20 -3.08 42.36
N SER A 569 -30.10 -2.40 43.06
CA SER A 569 -30.54 -1.05 42.71
C SER A 569 -29.40 -0.04 42.65
N PHE A 570 -28.29 -0.28 43.37
CA PHE A 570 -27.12 0.59 43.38
C PHE A 570 -26.20 0.39 42.17
N SER A 571 -26.33 -0.71 41.42
CA SER A 571 -25.55 -0.93 40.19
C SER A 571 -26.35 -0.59 38.93
N ILE A 572 -27.65 -0.91 38.90
CA ILE A 572 -28.48 -0.76 37.69
C ILE A 572 -28.64 0.72 37.26
N CYS A 573 -28.55 1.66 38.20
CA CYS A 573 -28.58 3.10 37.91
C CYS A 573 -27.45 3.57 36.99
N ASN A 574 -26.31 2.88 36.93
CA ASN A 574 -25.25 3.18 35.95
C ASN A 574 -25.73 3.10 34.48
N LEU A 575 -26.78 2.31 34.19
CA LEU A 575 -27.34 2.22 32.83
C LEU A 575 -28.00 3.53 32.37
N ARG A 576 -28.25 4.50 33.26
CA ARG A 576 -28.94 5.75 32.94
C ARG A 576 -28.03 6.82 32.38
N GLU A 577 -26.87 7.05 32.98
CA GLU A 577 -26.00 8.20 32.67
C GLU A 577 -24.66 7.79 32.04
N MET A 578 -24.10 6.66 32.45
CA MET A 578 -22.79 6.19 31.98
C MET A 578 -22.72 6.02 30.45
N PRO A 579 -23.73 5.46 29.75
CA PRO A 579 -23.68 5.34 28.29
C PRO A 579 -23.57 6.69 27.56
N GLN A 580 -24.26 7.72 28.05
CA GLN A 580 -24.24 9.07 27.49
C GLN A 580 -22.90 9.76 27.78
N ILE A 581 -22.38 9.60 29.00
CA ILE A 581 -21.05 10.08 29.38
C ILE A 581 -19.98 9.46 28.47
N ALA A 582 -19.95 8.12 28.36
CA ALA A 582 -18.98 7.41 27.52
C ALA A 582 -19.06 7.88 26.06
N LYS A 583 -20.26 7.95 25.50
CA LYS A 583 -20.49 8.41 24.13
C LYS A 583 -20.00 9.86 23.91
N SER A 584 -20.29 10.77 24.85
CA SER A 584 -19.85 12.17 24.75
C SER A 584 -18.32 12.34 24.87
N MET A 585 -17.66 11.35 25.47
CA MET A 585 -16.20 11.29 25.64
C MET A 585 -15.51 10.49 24.52
N GLY A 586 -16.23 10.15 23.44
CA GLY A 586 -15.68 9.38 22.32
C GLY A 586 -15.33 7.94 22.68
N LYS A 587 -15.96 7.36 23.71
CA LYS A 587 -15.74 5.98 24.17
C LYS A 587 -16.92 5.10 23.79
N ARG A 588 -16.62 3.87 23.37
CA ARG A 588 -17.61 2.83 23.09
C ARG A 588 -17.78 1.92 24.31
N LEU A 589 -19.03 1.62 24.64
CA LEU A 589 -19.41 0.94 25.87
C LEU A 589 -20.54 -0.04 25.59
N ASP A 590 -20.38 -1.26 26.10
CA ASP A 590 -21.44 -2.25 26.21
C ASP A 590 -21.62 -2.62 27.68
N LEU A 591 -22.70 -2.11 28.27
CA LEU A 591 -22.94 -2.18 29.71
C LEU A 591 -24.15 -3.07 29.98
N ALA A 592 -23.96 -4.12 30.77
CA ALA A 592 -25.01 -5.03 31.20
C ALA A 592 -25.14 -5.04 32.72
N SER A 593 -26.34 -5.30 33.22
CA SER A 593 -26.62 -5.44 34.66
C SER A 593 -27.44 -6.69 34.96
N LEU A 594 -27.00 -7.44 35.97
CA LEU A 594 -27.79 -8.45 36.66
C LEU A 594 -28.35 -7.84 37.94
N TYR A 595 -29.66 -7.63 37.94
CA TYR A 595 -30.36 -6.93 39.01
C TYR A 595 -31.29 -7.86 39.80
N ILE A 596 -31.13 -7.81 41.11
CA ILE A 596 -32.12 -8.24 42.10
C ILE A 596 -32.21 -7.15 43.17
N GLY A 597 -33.42 -6.68 43.48
CA GLY A 597 -33.62 -5.67 44.53
C GLY A 597 -33.03 -6.10 45.87
N GLY A 598 -32.17 -5.26 46.45
CA GLY A 598 -31.52 -5.51 47.74
C GLY A 598 -30.61 -6.75 47.81
N CYS A 599 -30.12 -7.25 46.67
CA CYS A 599 -29.31 -8.47 46.63
C CYS A 599 -27.98 -8.30 47.37
N SER A 600 -27.74 -9.17 48.35
CA SER A 600 -26.47 -9.30 49.09
C SER A 600 -25.53 -10.28 48.38
N LEU A 601 -24.23 -10.24 48.72
CA LEU A 601 -23.25 -11.23 48.24
C LEU A 601 -23.69 -12.67 48.56
N GLU A 602 -24.27 -12.90 49.74
CA GLU A 602 -24.86 -14.18 50.14
C GLU A 602 -25.96 -14.64 49.17
N ARG A 603 -26.90 -13.75 48.85
CA ARG A 603 -28.00 -14.08 47.93
C ARG A 603 -27.47 -14.32 46.52
N HIS A 604 -26.47 -13.56 46.08
CA HIS A 604 -25.81 -13.81 44.80
C HIS A 604 -25.22 -15.22 44.75
N TRP A 605 -24.48 -15.62 45.78
CA TRP A 605 -23.88 -16.96 45.85
C TRP A 605 -24.93 -18.07 45.92
N ARG A 606 -25.99 -17.91 46.71
CA ARG A 606 -27.10 -18.87 46.75
C ARG A 606 -27.75 -19.06 45.37
N ASN A 607 -27.93 -17.97 44.62
CA ASN A 607 -28.48 -18.03 43.27
C ASN A 607 -27.53 -18.72 42.28
N VAL A 608 -26.21 -18.53 42.43
CA VAL A 608 -25.21 -19.28 41.63
C VAL A 608 -25.33 -20.77 41.93
N ALA A 609 -25.28 -21.16 43.21
CA ALA A 609 -25.37 -22.56 43.61
C ALA A 609 -26.69 -23.22 43.13
N ALA A 610 -27.81 -22.50 43.23
CA ALA A 610 -29.09 -22.98 42.70
C ALA A 610 -29.06 -23.16 41.17
N ALA A 611 -28.53 -22.19 40.43
CA ALA A 611 -28.41 -22.29 38.97
C ALA A 611 -27.50 -23.44 38.51
N GLU A 612 -26.47 -23.79 39.30
CA GLU A 612 -25.62 -24.95 39.03
C GLU A 612 -26.36 -26.29 39.19
N THR A 613 -27.32 -26.36 40.11
CA THR A 613 -28.19 -27.53 40.25
C THR A 613 -29.31 -27.57 39.21
N ASN A 614 -29.77 -26.41 38.75
CA ASN A 614 -30.80 -26.28 37.74
C ASN A 614 -30.65 -24.99 36.92
N ALA A 615 -30.16 -25.12 35.68
CA ALA A 615 -29.91 -24.02 34.76
C ALA A 615 -31.17 -23.21 34.36
N THR A 616 -32.39 -23.73 34.61
CA THR A 616 -33.63 -22.98 34.33
C THR A 616 -33.90 -21.89 35.37
N ILE A 617 -33.21 -21.89 36.51
CA ILE A 617 -33.35 -20.88 37.55
C ILE A 617 -32.68 -19.58 37.07
N ARG A 618 -33.50 -18.57 36.75
CA ARG A 618 -33.07 -17.27 36.19
C ARG A 618 -33.62 -16.10 37.03
N PRO A 619 -33.09 -15.89 38.25
CA PRO A 619 -33.71 -14.98 39.22
C PRO A 619 -33.39 -13.51 38.98
N TYR A 620 -32.47 -13.19 38.06
CA TYR A 620 -32.04 -11.82 37.80
C TYR A 620 -32.85 -11.20 36.67
N ARG A 621 -33.25 -9.93 36.86
CA ARG A 621 -33.54 -9.03 35.76
C ARG A 621 -32.23 -8.71 35.04
N PHE A 622 -32.22 -8.83 33.72
CA PHE A 622 -31.07 -8.55 32.87
C PHE A 622 -31.39 -7.42 31.91
N ASP A 623 -30.61 -6.35 31.99
CA ASP A 623 -30.68 -5.19 31.09
C ASP A 623 -29.31 -4.97 30.46
N ARG A 624 -29.29 -4.60 29.18
CA ARG A 624 -28.05 -4.35 28.42
C ARG A 624 -28.21 -3.15 27.50
N THR A 625 -27.24 -2.24 27.58
CA THR A 625 -27.12 -1.07 26.70
C THR A 625 -25.80 -1.16 25.93
N ALA A 626 -25.89 -1.40 24.62
CA ALA A 626 -24.75 -1.49 23.72
C ALA A 626 -24.64 -0.21 22.86
N ASP A 627 -23.50 0.48 22.93
CA ASP A 627 -23.22 1.74 22.22
C ASP A 627 -24.33 2.80 22.38
N GLY A 628 -24.80 2.97 23.61
CA GLY A 628 -25.85 3.94 23.95
C GLY A 628 -27.26 3.55 23.50
N ARG A 629 -27.46 2.32 23.02
CA ARG A 629 -28.79 1.77 22.69
C ARG A 629 -29.14 0.64 23.64
N LYS A 630 -30.33 0.70 24.24
CA LYS A 630 -30.89 -0.45 24.98
C LYS A 630 -31.13 -1.60 24.00
N VAL A 631 -30.45 -2.72 24.22
CA VAL A 631 -30.59 -3.93 23.40
C VAL A 631 -31.34 -5.04 24.12
N VAL A 632 -31.33 -5.03 25.46
CA VAL A 632 -32.17 -5.89 26.29
C VAL A 632 -32.75 -5.07 27.43
N GLU A 633 -34.05 -5.22 27.67
CA GLU A 633 -34.78 -4.58 28.76
C GLU A 633 -35.65 -5.63 29.45
N ASN A 634 -35.56 -5.72 30.79
CA ASN A 634 -36.31 -6.67 31.60
C ASN A 634 -36.13 -8.17 31.21
N GLY A 635 -34.96 -8.58 30.73
CA GLY A 635 -34.65 -9.98 30.45
C GLY A 635 -34.53 -10.82 31.73
N ALA A 636 -34.52 -12.15 31.61
CA ALA A 636 -34.29 -13.07 32.73
C ALA A 636 -32.98 -13.84 32.55
N ALA A 637 -32.10 -13.81 33.56
CA ALA A 637 -30.79 -14.48 33.51
C ALA A 637 -30.36 -15.09 34.85
N ASN A 638 -29.29 -15.89 34.82
CA ASN A 638 -28.49 -16.30 35.97
C ASN A 638 -27.02 -15.87 35.78
N ILE A 639 -26.24 -15.85 36.87
CA ILE A 639 -24.84 -15.39 36.84
C ILE A 639 -23.97 -16.27 35.93
N PRO A 640 -23.98 -17.63 36.02
CA PRO A 640 -23.18 -18.46 35.14
C PRO A 640 -23.42 -18.21 33.64
N ASP A 641 -24.68 -18.20 33.20
CA ASP A 641 -25.06 -17.96 31.80
C ASP A 641 -24.60 -16.57 31.35
N ALA A 642 -24.79 -15.54 32.19
CA ALA A 642 -24.38 -14.18 31.86
C ALA A 642 -22.86 -14.01 31.74
N LEU A 643 -22.08 -14.71 32.56
CA LEU A 643 -20.61 -14.65 32.53
C LEU A 643 -20.03 -15.23 31.23
N ILE A 644 -20.67 -16.26 30.66
CA ILE A 644 -20.22 -16.91 29.41
C ILE A 644 -20.93 -16.35 28.16
N MET A 645 -21.94 -15.49 28.34
CA MET A 645 -22.74 -14.90 27.25
C MET A 645 -21.89 -14.08 26.27
N ASP A 646 -20.85 -13.42 26.78
CA ASP A 646 -19.94 -12.58 25.99
C ASP A 646 -18.55 -12.56 26.62
N LYS A 647 -17.56 -12.07 25.87
CA LYS A 647 -16.21 -11.83 26.38
C LYS A 647 -16.17 -10.50 27.11
N TRP A 648 -16.64 -10.50 28.35
CA TRP A 648 -16.57 -9.32 29.22
C TRP A 648 -15.13 -8.91 29.50
N ASP A 649 -14.85 -7.61 29.42
CA ASP A 649 -13.57 -7.02 29.81
C ASP A 649 -13.55 -6.75 31.32
N VAL A 650 -14.70 -6.37 31.88
CA VAL A 650 -14.87 -6.03 33.30
C VAL A 650 -16.12 -6.69 33.86
N VAL A 651 -16.02 -7.26 35.06
CA VAL A 651 -17.17 -7.69 35.86
C VAL A 651 -17.14 -6.91 37.18
N THR A 652 -18.21 -6.17 37.46
CA THR A 652 -18.33 -5.46 38.75
C THR A 652 -19.14 -6.26 39.76
N ILE A 653 -18.73 -6.20 41.02
CA ILE A 653 -19.44 -6.79 42.16
C ILE A 653 -19.57 -5.76 43.29
N GLN A 654 -20.61 -5.89 44.11
CA GLN A 654 -20.84 -5.04 45.27
C GLN A 654 -21.59 -5.79 46.38
N GLN A 655 -21.54 -5.25 47.60
CA GLN A 655 -22.39 -5.72 48.71
C GLN A 655 -23.73 -4.96 48.72
N CYS A 656 -24.76 -5.52 49.36
CA CYS A 656 -25.98 -4.76 49.64
C CYS A 656 -25.71 -3.64 50.67
N SER A 657 -26.37 -2.51 50.51
CA SER A 657 -26.06 -1.27 51.24
C SER A 657 -26.23 -1.36 52.77
N HIS A 658 -27.08 -2.25 53.28
CA HIS A 658 -27.25 -2.45 54.74
C HIS A 658 -26.20 -3.39 55.35
N PHE A 659 -25.42 -4.10 54.53
CA PHE A 659 -24.29 -4.93 54.96
C PHE A 659 -22.93 -4.41 54.49
N SER A 660 -22.88 -3.35 53.67
CA SER A 660 -21.64 -2.82 53.10
C SER A 660 -20.59 -2.39 54.13
N TRP A 661 -21.02 -2.02 55.33
CA TRP A 661 -20.14 -1.63 56.44
C TRP A 661 -19.70 -2.80 57.33
N ARG A 662 -20.15 -4.03 57.04
CA ARG A 662 -19.91 -5.24 57.84
C ARG A 662 -18.95 -6.19 57.12
N PRO A 663 -17.64 -6.16 57.42
CA PRO A 663 -16.65 -6.97 56.71
C PRO A 663 -16.95 -8.48 56.78
N GLU A 664 -17.55 -8.95 57.88
CA GLU A 664 -17.92 -10.36 58.06
C GLU A 664 -18.97 -10.86 57.05
N THR A 665 -19.73 -9.96 56.41
CA THR A 665 -20.77 -10.35 55.42
C THR A 665 -20.22 -10.52 54.01
N TYR A 666 -18.97 -10.14 53.77
CA TYR A 666 -18.29 -10.35 52.51
C TYR A 666 -17.82 -11.80 52.36
N HIS A 667 -17.59 -12.49 53.49
CA HIS A 667 -17.09 -13.85 53.54
C HIS A 667 -18.17 -14.82 54.05
N PRO A 668 -18.26 -16.07 53.53
CA PRO A 668 -17.47 -16.65 52.43
C PRO A 668 -18.04 -16.34 51.03
N PHE A 669 -19.10 -15.54 50.95
CA PHE A 669 -19.93 -15.44 49.73
C PHE A 669 -19.27 -14.65 48.60
N GLY A 670 -18.63 -13.52 48.92
CA GLY A 670 -17.82 -12.74 47.99
C GLY A 670 -16.64 -13.55 47.47
N ASP A 671 -16.01 -14.35 48.33
CA ASP A 671 -14.91 -15.26 47.97
C ASP A 671 -15.33 -16.22 46.86
N SER A 672 -16.48 -16.85 47.08
CA SER A 672 -17.04 -17.84 46.17
C SER A 672 -17.48 -17.21 44.84
N LEU A 673 -18.02 -15.98 44.87
CA LEU A 673 -18.38 -15.24 43.67
C LEU A 673 -17.14 -14.84 42.85
N VAL A 674 -16.08 -14.35 43.49
CA VAL A 674 -14.80 -14.03 42.83
C VAL A 674 -14.21 -15.28 42.16
N ALA A 675 -14.21 -16.42 42.87
CA ALA A 675 -13.74 -17.69 42.32
C ALA A 675 -14.58 -18.11 41.09
N LYS A 676 -15.91 -17.94 41.14
CA LYS A 676 -16.80 -18.27 40.03
C LYS A 676 -16.53 -17.40 38.79
N ILE A 677 -16.36 -16.10 38.98
CA ILE A 677 -16.07 -15.18 37.87
C ILE A 677 -14.73 -15.53 37.22
N ARG A 678 -13.67 -15.77 38.01
CA ARG A 678 -12.37 -16.21 37.49
C ARG A 678 -12.44 -17.51 36.70
N ALA A 679 -13.33 -18.43 37.09
CA ALA A 679 -13.51 -19.70 36.40
C ALA A 679 -14.23 -19.57 35.05
N LEU A 680 -15.28 -18.73 34.97
CA LEU A 680 -16.13 -18.63 33.77
C LEU A 680 -15.75 -17.49 32.82
N ALA A 681 -15.14 -16.43 33.33
CA ALA A 681 -14.66 -15.27 32.58
C ALA A 681 -13.23 -14.91 33.00
N PRO A 682 -12.24 -15.79 32.78
CA PRO A 682 -10.86 -15.59 33.25
C PRO A 682 -10.17 -14.35 32.65
N GLN A 683 -10.64 -13.88 31.49
CA GLN A 683 -10.16 -12.67 30.85
C GLN A 683 -10.67 -11.37 31.50
N ALA A 684 -11.78 -11.44 32.26
CA ALA A 684 -12.44 -10.26 32.79
C ALA A 684 -11.74 -9.76 34.05
N LYS A 685 -11.50 -8.44 34.11
CA LYS A 685 -11.05 -7.78 35.33
C LYS A 685 -12.22 -7.70 36.31
N ILE A 686 -12.04 -8.24 37.51
CA ILE A 686 -13.03 -8.12 38.57
C ILE A 686 -12.79 -6.80 39.31
N VAL A 687 -13.83 -5.98 39.42
CA VAL A 687 -13.77 -4.67 40.05
C VAL A 687 -14.87 -4.54 41.09
N VAL A 688 -14.55 -3.98 42.25
CA VAL A 688 -15.50 -3.82 43.34
C VAL A 688 -16.11 -2.43 43.26
N GLN A 689 -17.43 -2.32 43.22
CA GLN A 689 -18.11 -1.03 43.30
C GLN A 689 -18.30 -0.65 44.77
N GLU A 690 -17.55 0.35 45.25
CA GLU A 690 -17.78 0.93 46.57
C GLU A 690 -19.09 1.72 46.55
N THR A 691 -20.05 1.31 47.37
CA THR A 691 -21.33 2.00 47.53
C THR A 691 -21.22 3.23 48.43
N TRP A 692 -22.30 3.99 48.59
CA TRP A 692 -22.35 5.20 49.42
C TRP A 692 -23.02 4.97 50.79
N SER A 693 -22.77 5.89 51.73
CA SER A 693 -23.47 5.96 53.03
C SER A 693 -24.88 6.51 52.90
N TYR A 694 -25.80 6.10 53.78
CA TYR A 694 -27.17 6.59 53.80
C TYR A 694 -27.30 8.06 54.21
N PRO A 695 -28.32 8.78 53.73
CA PRO A 695 -28.56 10.16 54.16
C PRO A 695 -29.00 10.23 55.63
N PRO A 696 -28.79 11.37 56.32
CA PRO A 696 -29.03 11.50 57.77
C PRO A 696 -30.46 11.21 58.25
N TRP A 697 -31.46 11.29 57.35
CA TRP A 697 -32.85 11.00 57.66
C TRP A 697 -33.20 9.51 57.59
N ASP A 698 -32.34 8.65 57.02
CA ASP A 698 -32.64 7.22 56.93
C ASP A 698 -32.63 6.61 58.33
N ARG A 699 -33.78 6.07 58.74
CA ARG A 699 -33.98 5.50 60.09
C ARG A 699 -32.96 4.40 60.41
N ARG A 700 -32.45 3.66 59.42
CA ARG A 700 -31.52 2.55 59.66
C ARG A 700 -30.21 3.01 60.29
N LEU A 701 -29.77 4.26 60.06
CA LEU A 701 -28.59 4.80 60.75
C LEU A 701 -28.78 4.77 62.28
N LYS A 702 -29.99 5.08 62.77
CA LYS A 702 -30.34 4.97 64.19
C LYS A 702 -30.32 3.51 64.64
N ASP A 703 -30.89 2.61 63.84
CA ASP A 703 -30.91 1.17 64.14
C ASP A 703 -29.49 0.57 64.16
N PHE A 704 -28.55 1.13 63.38
CA PHE A 704 -27.15 0.72 63.37
C PHE A 704 -26.32 1.34 64.52
N GLY A 705 -26.84 2.39 65.16
CA GLY A 705 -26.18 3.08 66.27
C GLY A 705 -25.04 4.01 65.84
N PHE A 706 -25.01 4.46 64.59
CA PHE A 706 -23.99 5.40 64.09
C PHE A 706 -24.51 6.31 62.97
N ASP A 707 -23.81 7.42 62.72
CA ASP A 707 -24.20 8.42 61.73
C ASP A 707 -23.73 8.10 60.30
N GLN A 708 -24.08 8.98 59.35
CA GLN A 708 -23.70 8.84 57.94
C GLN A 708 -22.17 8.79 57.74
N LYS A 709 -21.40 9.58 58.49
CA LYS A 709 -19.94 9.67 58.35
C LYS A 709 -19.27 8.38 58.82
N GLU A 710 -19.73 7.85 59.95
CA GLU A 710 -19.26 6.56 60.47
C GLU A 710 -19.66 5.41 59.53
N MET A 711 -20.87 5.45 58.94
CA MET A 711 -21.28 4.48 57.93
C MET A 711 -20.33 4.49 56.72
N TYR A 712 -19.99 5.68 56.20
CA TYR A 712 -19.01 5.82 55.11
C TYR A 712 -17.65 5.24 55.50
N SER A 713 -17.11 5.63 56.66
CA SER A 713 -15.80 5.16 57.11
C SER A 713 -15.73 3.62 57.18
N ARG A 714 -16.77 2.98 57.72
CA ARG A 714 -16.84 1.52 57.86
C ARG A 714 -17.02 0.79 56.53
N LEU A 715 -17.89 1.29 55.64
CA LEU A 715 -18.07 0.66 54.33
C LEU A 715 -16.84 0.84 53.44
N HIS A 716 -16.19 2.01 53.49
CA HIS A 716 -14.97 2.28 52.74
C HIS A 716 -13.85 1.32 53.16
N ALA A 717 -13.66 1.15 54.48
CA ALA A 717 -12.71 0.19 55.03
C ALA A 717 -13.06 -1.27 54.65
N SER A 718 -14.34 -1.64 54.65
CA SER A 718 -14.79 -3.00 54.31
C SER A 718 -14.53 -3.33 52.83
N TYR A 719 -14.86 -2.42 51.92
CA TYR A 719 -14.58 -2.58 50.49
C TYR A 719 -13.07 -2.61 50.21
N ALA A 720 -12.29 -1.73 50.83
CA ALA A 720 -10.83 -1.71 50.68
C ALA A 720 -10.19 -3.01 51.18
N ALA A 721 -10.63 -3.54 52.33
CA ALA A 721 -10.14 -4.80 52.88
C ALA A 721 -10.45 -5.99 51.95
N PHE A 722 -11.70 -6.10 51.48
CA PHE A 722 -12.12 -7.17 50.57
C PHE A 722 -11.38 -7.10 49.21
N ALA A 723 -11.28 -5.90 48.62
CA ALA A 723 -10.56 -5.72 47.36
C ALA A 723 -9.07 -6.07 47.50
N LYS A 724 -8.43 -5.63 48.59
CA LYS A 724 -7.02 -5.93 48.89
C LYS A 724 -6.76 -7.43 49.00
N GLN A 725 -7.65 -8.19 49.64
CA GLN A 725 -7.51 -9.66 49.79
C GLN A 725 -7.38 -10.38 48.44
N TYR A 726 -8.06 -9.89 47.41
CA TYR A 726 -8.13 -10.54 46.09
C TYR A 726 -7.32 -9.83 45.01
N GLY A 727 -6.63 -8.74 45.34
CA GLY A 727 -5.92 -7.89 44.37
C GLY A 727 -6.86 -7.22 43.38
N LEU A 728 -8.05 -6.83 43.82
CA LEU A 728 -9.08 -6.19 43.00
C LEU A 728 -8.99 -4.67 43.10
N GLU A 729 -9.44 -4.00 42.05
CA GLU A 729 -9.63 -2.55 42.10
C GLU A 729 -10.99 -2.18 42.70
N VAL A 730 -11.08 -0.95 43.22
CA VAL A 730 -12.30 -0.36 43.75
C VAL A 730 -12.71 0.82 42.87
N ILE A 731 -13.96 0.86 42.43
CA ILE A 731 -14.58 2.05 41.83
C ILE A 731 -15.15 2.90 42.98
N PRO A 732 -14.59 4.08 43.26
CA PRO A 732 -14.80 4.79 44.52
C PRO A 732 -16.06 5.69 44.50
N VAL A 733 -17.23 5.12 44.22
CA VAL A 733 -18.49 5.91 44.17
C VAL A 733 -18.84 6.49 45.53
N GLY A 734 -18.67 5.70 46.60
CA GLY A 734 -18.85 6.16 47.98
C GLY A 734 -17.97 7.36 48.32
N THR A 735 -16.67 7.28 48.03
CA THR A 735 -15.72 8.38 48.21
C THR A 735 -16.10 9.61 47.38
N ALA A 736 -16.49 9.44 46.13
CA ALA A 736 -16.95 10.56 45.29
C ALA A 736 -18.17 11.25 45.91
N ALA A 737 -19.12 10.49 46.44
CA ALA A 737 -20.29 11.05 47.10
C ALA A 737 -19.94 11.80 48.40
N GLU A 738 -18.92 11.34 49.14
CA GLU A 738 -18.43 12.02 50.34
C GLU A 738 -17.77 13.37 50.04
N ILE A 739 -17.09 13.48 48.89
CA ILE A 739 -16.39 14.70 48.44
C ILE A 739 -17.37 15.81 47.99
N VAL A 740 -18.56 15.44 47.51
CA VAL A 740 -19.52 16.40 46.94
C VAL A 740 -20.03 17.39 48.02
N PRO A 741 -19.90 18.72 47.79
CA PRO A 741 -20.56 19.71 48.62
C PRO A 741 -22.08 19.52 48.62
N GLU A 742 -22.70 19.70 49.79
CA GLU A 742 -24.14 19.46 49.97
C GLU A 742 -24.57 18.05 49.52
N ARG A 743 -23.73 17.02 49.76
CA ARG A 743 -23.95 15.63 49.28
C ARG A 743 -25.35 15.06 49.51
N ASN A 744 -26.07 15.54 50.53
CA ASN A 744 -27.41 15.08 50.83
C ASN A 744 -28.44 15.46 49.75
N ARG A 745 -28.14 16.45 48.88
CA ARG A 745 -28.96 16.78 47.70
C ARG A 745 -28.98 15.69 46.64
N MET A 746 -28.03 14.75 46.67
CA MET A 746 -27.96 13.66 45.70
C MET A 746 -28.93 12.51 45.98
N PHE A 747 -29.73 12.59 47.06
CA PHE A 747 -30.67 11.56 47.47
C PHE A 747 -32.12 12.01 47.30
N THR A 748 -33.02 11.05 47.13
CA THR A 748 -34.48 11.30 47.10
C THR A 748 -35.07 11.08 48.49
N ALA A 749 -35.31 12.11 49.30
CA ALA A 749 -35.95 11.92 50.61
C ALA A 749 -37.39 11.35 50.48
N PRO A 750 -37.82 10.42 51.34
CA PRO A 750 -37.12 9.84 52.50
C PRO A 750 -36.23 8.62 52.17
N ASP A 751 -36.05 8.29 50.90
CA ASP A 751 -35.21 7.19 50.39
C ASP A 751 -33.70 7.51 50.49
N PHE A 752 -32.89 6.48 50.25
CA PHE A 752 -31.42 6.47 50.30
C PHE A 752 -30.78 6.19 48.93
N HIS A 753 -31.59 6.02 47.89
CA HIS A 753 -31.13 5.94 46.50
C HIS A 753 -30.73 7.31 45.97
N PHE A 754 -29.75 7.30 45.07
CA PHE A 754 -29.39 8.49 44.32
C PHE A 754 -30.55 8.97 43.43
N ASN A 755 -30.70 10.29 43.35
CA ASN A 755 -31.48 10.96 42.31
C ASN A 755 -30.60 11.22 41.07
N GLY A 756 -31.10 11.99 40.10
CA GLY A 756 -30.36 12.29 38.87
C GLY A 756 -28.96 12.90 39.08
N GLU A 757 -28.73 13.65 40.18
CA GLU A 757 -27.39 14.16 40.50
C GLU A 757 -26.43 13.03 40.89
N GLY A 758 -26.87 12.14 41.79
CA GLY A 758 -26.05 11.03 42.24
C GLY A 758 -25.84 9.97 41.16
N GLU A 759 -26.85 9.71 40.32
CA GLU A 759 -26.74 8.81 39.17
C GLU A 759 -25.71 9.33 38.15
N TYR A 760 -25.68 10.65 37.92
CA TYR A 760 -24.68 11.29 37.07
C TYR A 760 -23.28 11.22 37.67
N LEU A 761 -23.12 11.52 38.97
CA LEU A 761 -21.85 11.37 39.67
C LEU A 761 -21.30 9.95 39.54
N GLN A 762 -22.15 8.95 39.76
CA GLN A 762 -21.76 7.54 39.66
C GLN A 762 -21.29 7.19 38.25
N GLY A 763 -22.02 7.62 37.21
CA GLY A 763 -21.62 7.41 35.82
C GLY A 763 -20.27 8.07 35.48
N LEU A 764 -19.99 9.24 36.05
CA LEU A 764 -18.70 9.93 35.90
C LEU A 764 -17.55 9.16 36.56
N VAL A 765 -17.74 8.66 37.78
CA VAL A 765 -16.73 7.85 38.49
C VAL A 765 -16.42 6.58 37.72
N PHE A 766 -17.45 5.88 37.23
CA PHE A 766 -17.29 4.71 36.38
C PHE A 766 -16.53 5.02 35.09
N ALA A 767 -16.89 6.08 34.38
CA ALA A 767 -16.23 6.45 33.14
C ALA A 767 -14.75 6.83 33.37
N ALA A 768 -14.47 7.63 34.41
CA ALA A 768 -13.11 8.02 34.77
C ALA A 768 -12.24 6.81 35.10
N HIS A 769 -12.77 5.88 35.92
CA HIS A 769 -12.03 4.69 36.35
C HIS A 769 -11.81 3.70 35.20
N LEU A 770 -12.87 3.37 34.46
CA LEU A 770 -12.83 2.28 33.48
C LEU A 770 -12.16 2.67 32.16
N PHE A 771 -12.31 3.93 31.72
CA PHE A 771 -11.68 4.41 30.49
C PHE A 771 -10.40 5.21 30.71
N GLY A 772 -10.01 5.47 31.97
CA GLY A 772 -8.85 6.31 32.29
C GLY A 772 -8.97 7.75 31.78
N VAL A 773 -10.19 8.27 31.65
CA VAL A 773 -10.45 9.59 31.04
C VAL A 773 -10.62 10.68 32.09
N ASP A 774 -10.26 11.91 31.72
CA ASP A 774 -10.48 13.10 32.53
C ASP A 774 -11.93 13.59 32.39
N VAL A 775 -12.80 13.16 33.31
CA VAL A 775 -14.23 13.49 33.27
C VAL A 775 -14.55 14.95 33.58
N THR A 776 -13.57 15.75 34.02
CA THR A 776 -13.74 17.22 34.10
C THR A 776 -13.99 17.84 32.74
N LYS A 777 -13.59 17.15 31.66
CA LYS A 777 -13.79 17.57 30.26
C LYS A 777 -15.03 16.93 29.62
N CYS A 778 -15.85 16.21 30.38
CA CYS A 778 -17.06 15.57 29.87
C CYS A 778 -18.03 16.61 29.28
N PRO A 779 -18.36 16.54 27.98
CA PRO A 779 -19.28 17.50 27.36
C PRO A 779 -20.74 17.28 27.79
N TYR A 780 -21.11 16.06 28.14
CA TYR A 780 -22.48 15.72 28.50
C TYR A 780 -22.88 16.29 29.87
N VAL A 781 -24.06 16.90 29.92
CA VAL A 781 -24.74 17.37 31.15
C VAL A 781 -26.20 16.90 31.07
N PRO A 782 -26.76 16.27 32.13
CA PRO A 782 -28.17 15.87 32.14
C PRO A 782 -29.11 17.07 31.98
N ALA A 783 -30.23 16.87 31.27
CA ALA A 783 -31.12 17.97 30.86
C ALA A 783 -31.66 18.84 32.01
N ASN A 784 -31.80 18.29 33.21
CA ASN A 784 -32.33 18.98 34.39
C ASN A 784 -31.25 19.36 35.41
N MET A 785 -29.98 19.47 34.98
CA MET A 785 -28.85 19.81 35.84
C MET A 785 -28.19 21.11 35.36
N ASP A 786 -27.99 22.08 36.25
CA ASP A 786 -27.26 23.30 35.92
C ASP A 786 -25.75 23.02 35.74
N ALA A 787 -25.08 23.88 34.97
CA ALA A 787 -23.68 23.69 34.60
C ALA A 787 -22.71 23.80 35.79
N ALA A 788 -23.04 24.60 36.81
CA ALA A 788 -22.21 24.76 37.99
C ALA A 788 -22.21 23.47 38.81
N ARG A 789 -23.41 22.92 39.06
CA ARG A 789 -23.58 21.64 39.75
C ARG A 789 -22.93 20.48 39.00
N ALA A 790 -23.10 20.43 37.68
CA ALA A 790 -22.41 19.43 36.86
C ALA A 790 -20.87 19.54 36.98
N GLY A 791 -20.33 20.76 37.04
CA GLY A 791 -18.90 21.01 37.25
C GLY A 791 -18.39 20.51 38.61
N GLU A 792 -19.17 20.69 39.68
CA GLU A 792 -18.86 20.16 41.02
C GLU A 792 -18.80 18.63 41.01
N LEU A 793 -19.80 17.97 40.42
CA LEU A 793 -19.86 16.49 40.37
C LEU A 793 -18.72 15.90 39.53
N LYS A 794 -18.38 16.53 38.39
CA LYS A 794 -17.21 16.13 37.58
C LYS A 794 -15.91 16.24 38.35
N SER A 795 -15.74 17.32 39.11
CA SER A 795 -14.54 17.54 39.93
C SER A 795 -14.46 16.51 41.07
N ALA A 796 -15.55 16.26 41.77
CA ALA A 796 -15.62 15.26 42.84
C ALA A 796 -15.33 13.84 42.33
N ALA A 797 -15.92 13.45 41.19
CA ALA A 797 -15.66 12.16 40.55
C ALA A 797 -14.16 12.00 40.21
N MET A 798 -13.54 13.03 39.63
CA MET A 798 -12.13 12.97 39.24
C MET A 798 -11.19 12.96 40.45
N SER A 799 -11.50 13.71 41.52
CA SER A 799 -10.73 13.70 42.77
C SER A 799 -10.77 12.31 43.42
N ALA A 800 -11.95 11.69 43.50
CA ALA A 800 -12.11 10.34 44.04
C ALA A 800 -11.26 9.31 43.30
N VAL A 801 -11.31 9.30 41.96
CA VAL A 801 -10.53 8.34 41.14
C VAL A 801 -9.02 8.61 41.22
N ARG A 802 -8.59 9.86 41.40
CA ARG A 802 -7.18 10.21 41.59
C ARG A 802 -6.65 9.92 43.01
N GLY A 803 -7.53 9.54 43.95
CA GLY A 803 -7.18 9.36 45.36
C GLY A 803 -6.73 10.66 46.03
N LYS A 804 -7.32 11.80 45.64
CA LYS A 804 -6.98 13.14 46.15
C LYS A 804 -8.05 13.70 47.08
#